data_AF-Q26AZ1-F1
#
_entry.id   AF-Q26AZ1-F1
#
_cell.length_a   1.000
_cell.length_b   1.000
_cell.length_c   1.000
_cell.angle_alpha   90.00
_cell.angle_beta   90.00
_cell.angle_gamma   90.00
#
_symmetry.space_group_name_H-M   'P 1'
#
loop_
_entity.id
_entity.type
_entity.pdbx_description
1 polymer ?
#
loop_
_entity_poly.entity_id
_entity_poly.type
_entity_poly.pdbx_seq_one_letter_code
_entity_poly.pdbx_strand_id
1 'polypeptide(L)'
;MNNTDGTDEPDYRDTDDDNDLIPTADEIPDADMNGTPDYLEIPDNDGDGINDLVDIDDDNDGILDTVENGGVDPLGDDDNDGILNYQDVTPANDLNGDGVVDSFDSDNDGLIDQFDQDADNDGIPDNVEAQTTPGYTAPDGVDSDMNGLDDAYETTPGSGEGITPENTDGTDAPDYLDDDSDNDGVSDRIEGDDVDNDGIADTTELGDTDGDGIDDAFDPANATDPYSDPSGATVTNDPATELNNTDGTDEPDYRDTDDDNDGFLTDNPVEDTDGDGDPTNDDDDMDGTPNYLEVFDPAMVLVKDGVYEDTNMDGLVNLGDSILYTFTITNTGNTILSGLTIDDATIGAMALAVTPDPLLPGIVATVNYTYALTQPDINLGGVTNSAIVNATDDGSGDSLSDVSDSANPIDEDNDMDGDLTNDPTITPLTPTAEITLVKTGVYVDVNMNGMVDVNDMITYTFTVTNSGTIQVNSLVVNDATVGAVNLAVSPAILNPSEMGVATFDYTLTQADIDNGTVVNTATASGFDSIGDPVSDISDSGNPADETGAPDDDTTTTLPVEDSISLTKTALYTDVNGDGIVNIGDTVTYDFEVINTGDATIDSIVIDDAVIGVAALALTPDTLAPGAMGTAQVIYPITALDIAAGQIDNSATVTGDDPQNNPVSDTSDDPTDGANIDPNGDGEPDDRTVIDLSEPNLAFAKADSYTDTNGNGVVDAGDMLTYTFTVTNTGNTVVSNLTIDDTVIGVSNLPVTPATLNPGQIGTATSMYMITQADVNAGNVTNSAIVTGDTIDSNGDPLPPVTDVSDDPADPADLDTDMDGDAEDPTVF
;
A
#
# COMPACT_ATOMS: atom_id res chain seq x y z
N MET A 1 -104.75 -60.13 -7.26
CA MET A 1 -105.64 -61.29 -7.55
C MET A 1 -105.29 -61.72 -8.96
N ASN A 2 -104.06 -62.19 -9.12
CA ASN A 2 -103.56 -62.61 -10.42
C ASN A 2 -104.06 -64.04 -10.70
N ASN A 3 -104.11 -64.35 -11.99
CA ASN A 3 -104.63 -65.59 -12.57
C ASN A 3 -103.84 -65.77 -13.87
N THR A 4 -102.68 -66.39 -13.73
CA THR A 4 -101.58 -66.32 -14.69
C THR A 4 -101.76 -67.34 -15.82
N ASP A 5 -102.28 -68.54 -15.54
CA ASP A 5 -102.62 -69.55 -16.56
C ASP A 5 -104.04 -69.43 -17.15
N GLY A 6 -104.88 -68.56 -16.59
CA GLY A 6 -106.25 -68.29 -17.06
C GLY A 6 -107.29 -69.34 -16.66
N THR A 7 -107.07 -70.16 -15.62
CA THR A 7 -108.09 -71.06 -15.06
C THR A 7 -108.98 -70.36 -14.03
N ASP A 8 -110.13 -70.94 -13.63
CA ASP A 8 -111.13 -70.24 -12.79
C ASP A 8 -110.72 -70.08 -11.29
N GLU A 9 -109.46 -70.31 -10.91
CA GLU A 9 -108.91 -70.07 -9.56
C GLU A 9 -107.81 -68.98 -9.59
N PRO A 10 -107.67 -68.13 -8.56
CA PRO A 10 -106.56 -67.18 -8.45
C PRO A 10 -105.25 -67.85 -8.02
N ASP A 11 -104.10 -67.37 -8.50
CA ASP A 11 -102.77 -68.01 -8.39
C ASP A 11 -102.46 -68.60 -7.01
N TYR A 12 -102.71 -67.85 -5.92
CA TYR A 12 -102.49 -68.31 -4.54
C TYR A 12 -103.32 -69.54 -4.09
N ARG A 13 -104.26 -70.02 -4.92
CA ARG A 13 -105.06 -71.24 -4.72
C ARG A 13 -104.91 -72.24 -5.86
N ASP A 14 -104.21 -71.87 -6.91
CA ASP A 14 -103.86 -72.80 -7.97
C ASP A 14 -102.74 -73.74 -7.47
N THR A 15 -102.66 -74.92 -8.06
CA THR A 15 -101.67 -75.93 -7.72
C THR A 15 -100.61 -76.09 -8.81
N ASP A 16 -100.72 -75.34 -9.90
CA ASP A 16 -99.88 -75.29 -11.10
C ASP A 16 -100.32 -74.01 -11.86
N ASP A 17 -99.91 -72.85 -11.37
CA ASP A 17 -100.40 -71.50 -11.72
C ASP A 17 -99.92 -70.97 -13.08
N ASP A 18 -99.02 -71.69 -13.75
CA ASP A 18 -98.58 -71.44 -15.12
C ASP A 18 -98.81 -72.63 -16.10
N ASN A 19 -99.35 -73.75 -15.60
CA ASN A 19 -99.73 -74.96 -16.35
C ASN A 19 -98.55 -75.71 -16.99
N ASP A 20 -97.37 -75.60 -16.40
CA ASP A 20 -96.14 -76.25 -16.88
C ASP A 20 -96.00 -77.72 -16.41
N LEU A 21 -96.92 -78.18 -15.56
CA LEU A 21 -97.00 -79.51 -14.93
C LEU A 21 -96.08 -79.71 -13.71
N ILE A 22 -95.47 -78.65 -13.18
CA ILE A 22 -94.78 -78.59 -11.90
C ILE A 22 -95.75 -77.95 -10.89
N PRO A 23 -95.87 -78.50 -9.66
CA PRO A 23 -96.69 -77.84 -8.67
C PRO A 23 -96.05 -76.52 -8.21
N THR A 24 -96.83 -75.44 -8.13
CA THR A 24 -96.38 -74.12 -7.61
C THR A 24 -95.64 -74.21 -6.27
N ALA A 25 -95.97 -75.21 -5.44
CA ALA A 25 -95.32 -75.44 -4.14
C ALA A 25 -93.94 -76.13 -4.21
N ASP A 26 -93.54 -76.62 -5.38
CA ASP A 26 -92.30 -77.35 -5.66
C ASP A 26 -91.32 -76.54 -6.56
N GLU A 27 -91.63 -75.28 -6.85
CA GLU A 27 -90.75 -74.31 -7.53
C GLU A 27 -89.74 -73.67 -6.53
N ILE A 28 -88.59 -73.20 -7.03
CA ILE A 28 -87.41 -72.72 -6.28
C ILE A 28 -87.06 -71.29 -6.78
N PRO A 29 -86.35 -70.46 -6.00
CA PRO A 29 -86.75 -69.69 -4.80
C PRO A 29 -87.31 -68.29 -5.15
N ASP A 30 -87.86 -67.62 -4.12
CA ASP A 30 -88.23 -66.20 -4.02
C ASP A 30 -87.34 -65.69 -2.86
N ALA A 31 -86.19 -65.11 -3.20
CA ALA A 31 -85.05 -64.88 -2.31
C ALA A 31 -85.32 -63.74 -1.33
N ASP A 32 -86.03 -62.70 -1.77
CA ASP A 32 -86.38 -61.52 -0.97
C ASP A 32 -87.72 -61.67 -0.23
N MET A 33 -88.49 -62.72 -0.56
CA MET A 33 -89.80 -63.05 -0.01
C MET A 33 -90.90 -62.01 -0.30
N ASN A 34 -90.78 -61.25 -1.40
CA ASN A 34 -91.77 -60.26 -1.82
C ASN A 34 -93.02 -60.89 -2.47
N GLY A 35 -92.97 -62.18 -2.82
CA GLY A 35 -94.07 -62.94 -3.43
C GLY A 35 -94.06 -62.96 -4.95
N THR A 36 -92.97 -62.52 -5.57
CA THR A 36 -92.63 -62.63 -6.99
C THR A 36 -91.44 -63.60 -7.08
N PRO A 37 -91.49 -64.65 -7.91
CA PRO A 37 -90.33 -65.51 -8.11
C PRO A 37 -89.15 -64.73 -8.71
N ASP A 38 -87.91 -65.02 -8.28
CA ASP A 38 -86.69 -64.31 -8.71
C ASP A 38 -86.55 -64.15 -10.24
N TYR A 39 -87.09 -65.08 -11.05
CA TYR A 39 -87.03 -65.00 -12.53
C TYR A 39 -88.11 -64.10 -13.16
N LEU A 40 -89.02 -63.55 -12.35
CA LEU A 40 -90.06 -62.59 -12.71
C LEU A 40 -89.84 -61.22 -12.07
N GLU A 41 -88.79 -61.06 -11.27
CA GLU A 41 -88.26 -59.76 -10.88
C GLU A 41 -87.57 -59.16 -12.10
N ILE A 42 -88.00 -57.97 -12.47
CA ILE A 42 -87.37 -57.20 -13.55
C ILE A 42 -86.46 -56.21 -12.83
N PRO A 43 -85.15 -56.13 -13.18
CA PRO A 43 -84.21 -55.16 -12.59
C PRO A 43 -84.75 -53.71 -12.65
N ASP A 44 -84.46 -52.89 -11.65
CA ASP A 44 -84.99 -51.52 -11.48
C ASP A 44 -83.98 -50.88 -10.52
N ASN A 45 -82.83 -50.49 -11.07
CA ASN A 45 -81.62 -50.15 -10.32
C ASN A 45 -81.82 -48.87 -9.50
N ASP A 46 -82.32 -47.83 -10.16
CA ASP A 46 -82.67 -46.55 -9.57
C ASP A 46 -83.94 -46.58 -8.69
N GLY A 47 -84.81 -47.57 -8.90
CA GLY A 47 -86.04 -47.74 -8.14
C GLY A 47 -87.15 -46.73 -8.49
N ASP A 48 -87.07 -46.09 -9.66
CA ASP A 48 -88.04 -45.10 -10.14
C ASP A 48 -89.38 -45.78 -10.58
N GLY A 49 -89.34 -47.10 -10.77
CA GLY A 49 -90.45 -47.97 -11.13
C GLY A 49 -90.60 -48.23 -12.64
N ILE A 50 -89.59 -47.85 -13.42
CA ILE A 50 -89.31 -48.28 -14.79
C ILE A 50 -88.42 -49.52 -14.63
N ASN A 51 -87.68 -49.96 -15.64
CA ASN A 51 -86.94 -51.22 -15.55
C ASN A 51 -85.79 -51.11 -16.51
N ASP A 52 -84.62 -51.56 -16.09
CA ASP A 52 -83.35 -51.33 -16.79
C ASP A 52 -83.31 -51.82 -18.26
N LEU A 53 -84.26 -52.65 -18.70
CA LEU A 53 -84.36 -53.07 -20.11
C LEU A 53 -85.16 -52.10 -21.01
N VAL A 54 -85.84 -51.13 -20.41
CA VAL A 54 -86.74 -50.18 -21.06
C VAL A 54 -86.53 -48.75 -20.60
N ASP A 55 -85.89 -48.59 -19.45
CA ASP A 55 -85.25 -47.35 -19.05
C ASP A 55 -84.27 -46.89 -20.12
N ILE A 56 -83.98 -45.60 -20.12
CA ILE A 56 -82.99 -45.00 -21.02
C ILE A 56 -81.90 -44.23 -20.26
N ASP A 57 -82.02 -44.17 -18.93
CA ASP A 57 -81.21 -43.41 -17.97
C ASP A 57 -81.28 -44.15 -16.61
N ASP A 58 -80.57 -45.28 -16.52
CA ASP A 58 -80.67 -46.33 -15.48
C ASP A 58 -80.26 -45.89 -14.05
N ASP A 59 -79.66 -44.71 -13.90
CA ASP A 59 -79.27 -44.08 -12.64
C ASP A 59 -79.80 -42.63 -12.47
N ASN A 60 -80.66 -42.15 -13.37
CA ASN A 60 -81.24 -40.80 -13.34
C ASN A 60 -80.23 -39.65 -13.35
N ASP A 61 -79.01 -39.85 -13.80
CA ASP A 61 -78.00 -38.80 -13.87
C ASP A 61 -78.25 -37.83 -15.05
N GLY A 62 -79.17 -38.18 -15.95
CA GLY A 62 -79.56 -37.37 -17.10
C GLY A 62 -78.70 -37.58 -18.35
N ILE A 63 -77.60 -38.33 -18.23
CA ILE A 63 -76.90 -38.98 -19.33
C ILE A 63 -77.80 -40.18 -19.76
N LEU A 64 -77.55 -40.76 -20.93
CA LEU A 64 -78.34 -41.91 -21.39
C LEU A 64 -77.46 -43.14 -21.32
N ASP A 65 -78.02 -44.32 -21.02
CA ASP A 65 -77.26 -45.60 -21.00
C ASP A 65 -76.43 -45.82 -22.29
N THR A 66 -77.01 -45.35 -23.41
CA THR A 66 -76.38 -45.45 -24.73
C THR A 66 -75.25 -44.45 -24.98
N VAL A 67 -75.16 -43.39 -24.21
CA VAL A 67 -74.08 -42.39 -24.23
C VAL A 67 -72.93 -42.89 -23.37
N GLU A 68 -73.19 -43.32 -22.13
CA GLU A 68 -72.17 -43.80 -21.18
C GLU A 68 -71.37 -44.95 -21.76
N ASN A 69 -72.08 -45.95 -22.28
CA ASN A 69 -71.47 -47.17 -22.78
C ASN A 69 -71.03 -47.08 -24.26
N GLY A 70 -70.82 -45.87 -24.80
CA GLY A 70 -70.34 -45.66 -26.18
C GLY A 70 -71.26 -46.24 -27.27
N GLY A 71 -72.56 -46.35 -26.98
CA GLY A 71 -73.59 -46.90 -27.86
C GLY A 71 -73.70 -48.42 -27.86
N VAL A 72 -73.03 -49.10 -26.92
CA VAL A 72 -73.18 -50.54 -26.66
C VAL A 72 -74.07 -50.70 -25.44
N ASP A 73 -75.05 -51.59 -25.52
CA ASP A 73 -75.95 -51.89 -24.39
C ASP A 73 -75.26 -52.94 -23.49
N PRO A 74 -74.83 -52.59 -22.26
CA PRO A 74 -74.13 -53.52 -21.37
C PRO A 74 -75.06 -54.63 -20.85
N LEU A 75 -76.38 -54.37 -20.76
CA LEU A 75 -77.42 -55.35 -20.44
C LEU A 75 -77.80 -56.23 -21.64
N GLY A 76 -77.15 -56.03 -22.80
CA GLY A 76 -77.25 -56.87 -23.98
C GLY A 76 -76.57 -58.24 -23.82
N ASP A 77 -76.81 -59.13 -24.79
CA ASP A 77 -76.12 -60.42 -24.94
C ASP A 77 -75.75 -60.58 -26.43
N ASP A 78 -74.66 -59.91 -26.81
CA ASP A 78 -74.25 -59.73 -28.22
C ASP A 78 -73.83 -61.03 -28.90
N ASP A 79 -73.29 -61.97 -28.12
CA ASP A 79 -72.78 -63.25 -28.62
C ASP A 79 -73.77 -64.43 -28.46
N ASN A 80 -74.88 -64.18 -27.76
CA ASN A 80 -75.99 -65.09 -27.47
C ASN A 80 -75.59 -66.33 -26.67
N ASP A 81 -74.62 -66.21 -25.78
CA ASP A 81 -74.22 -67.27 -24.86
C ASP A 81 -74.98 -67.26 -23.52
N GLY A 82 -75.75 -66.18 -23.28
CA GLY A 82 -76.60 -65.99 -22.11
C GLY A 82 -75.92 -65.31 -20.92
N ILE A 83 -74.75 -64.72 -21.12
CA ILE A 83 -74.07 -63.80 -20.20
C ILE A 83 -74.27 -62.37 -20.74
N LEU A 84 -74.52 -61.41 -19.85
CA LEU A 84 -74.67 -60.01 -20.25
C LEU A 84 -73.33 -59.43 -20.70
N ASN A 85 -73.35 -58.41 -21.56
CA ASN A 85 -72.13 -57.84 -22.14
C ASN A 85 -71.16 -57.35 -21.04
N TYR A 86 -71.66 -56.70 -19.98
CA TYR A 86 -70.80 -56.28 -18.85
C TYR A 86 -70.30 -57.43 -17.97
N GLN A 87 -70.95 -58.59 -18.03
CA GLN A 87 -70.56 -59.80 -17.28
C GLN A 87 -69.76 -60.80 -18.14
N ASP A 88 -69.60 -60.56 -19.44
CA ASP A 88 -68.85 -61.42 -20.37
C ASP A 88 -67.34 -61.18 -20.24
N VAL A 89 -66.86 -61.47 -19.04
CA VAL A 89 -65.49 -61.19 -18.63
C VAL A 89 -64.51 -62.21 -19.19
N THR A 90 -63.37 -61.68 -19.65
CA THR A 90 -62.18 -62.43 -20.02
C THR A 90 -60.98 -61.79 -19.33
N PRO A 91 -59.86 -62.51 -19.15
CA PRO A 91 -58.65 -61.91 -18.55
C PRO A 91 -58.00 -60.76 -19.35
N ALA A 92 -58.64 -60.28 -20.42
CA ALA A 92 -58.17 -59.20 -21.28
C ALA A 92 -59.08 -57.97 -21.28
N ASN A 93 -60.29 -58.05 -20.71
CA ASN A 93 -61.28 -56.97 -20.61
C ASN A 93 -61.88 -56.90 -19.19
N ASP A 94 -61.27 -57.59 -18.23
CA ASP A 94 -61.56 -57.60 -16.79
C ASP A 94 -60.17 -57.75 -16.15
N LEU A 95 -59.47 -56.62 -16.04
CA LEU A 95 -58.09 -56.54 -15.57
C LEU A 95 -58.02 -56.54 -14.04
N ASN A 96 -58.99 -55.92 -13.37
CA ASN A 96 -59.09 -55.83 -11.91
C ASN A 96 -59.60 -57.15 -11.29
N GLY A 97 -60.33 -57.98 -12.05
CA GLY A 97 -60.82 -59.30 -11.65
C GLY A 97 -62.09 -59.28 -10.80
N ASP A 98 -62.88 -58.22 -10.85
CA ASP A 98 -64.10 -58.04 -10.04
C ASP A 98 -65.34 -58.74 -10.63
N GLY A 99 -65.33 -59.02 -11.94
CA GLY A 99 -66.43 -59.66 -12.66
C GLY A 99 -67.25 -58.71 -13.55
N VAL A 100 -66.81 -57.46 -13.71
CA VAL A 100 -67.30 -56.46 -14.65
C VAL A 100 -66.28 -56.29 -15.78
N VAL A 101 -66.73 -55.83 -16.94
CA VAL A 101 -65.85 -55.56 -18.07
C VAL A 101 -65.36 -54.11 -17.97
N ASP A 102 -64.03 -53.89 -17.87
CA ASP A 102 -63.35 -52.59 -17.65
C ASP A 102 -63.68 -51.48 -18.70
N SER A 103 -64.57 -51.73 -19.67
CA SER A 103 -65.00 -50.73 -20.66
C SER A 103 -66.42 -50.23 -20.43
N PHE A 104 -67.02 -50.62 -19.31
CA PHE A 104 -68.34 -50.20 -18.83
C PHE A 104 -68.24 -49.83 -17.34
N ASP A 105 -67.03 -49.66 -16.80
CA ASP A 105 -66.70 -49.52 -15.38
C ASP A 105 -65.39 -48.75 -15.36
N SER A 106 -65.51 -47.43 -15.39
CA SER A 106 -64.42 -46.52 -15.71
C SER A 106 -63.44 -46.38 -14.54
N ASP A 107 -63.95 -46.23 -13.32
CA ASP A 107 -63.15 -46.20 -12.09
C ASP A 107 -62.67 -47.59 -11.59
N ASN A 108 -63.25 -48.68 -12.13
CA ASN A 108 -62.96 -50.08 -11.79
C ASN A 108 -63.38 -50.48 -10.36
N ASP A 109 -64.45 -49.90 -9.81
CA ASP A 109 -65.01 -50.24 -8.50
C ASP A 109 -65.99 -51.44 -8.53
N GLY A 110 -66.45 -51.81 -9.73
CA GLY A 110 -67.35 -52.92 -10.02
C GLY A 110 -68.84 -52.56 -10.08
N LEU A 111 -69.18 -51.28 -10.02
CA LEU A 111 -70.40 -50.70 -10.59
C LEU A 111 -70.16 -50.49 -12.09
N ILE A 112 -71.23 -50.31 -12.88
CA ILE A 112 -71.05 -49.98 -14.31
C ILE A 112 -71.47 -48.55 -14.52
N ASP A 113 -70.86 -47.85 -15.49
CA ASP A 113 -71.06 -46.41 -15.70
C ASP A 113 -72.56 -46.03 -15.68
N GLN A 114 -73.44 -46.80 -16.35
CA GLN A 114 -74.90 -46.55 -16.36
C GLN A 114 -75.67 -46.79 -15.05
N PHE A 115 -74.98 -47.19 -13.98
CA PHE A 115 -75.52 -47.41 -12.65
C PHE A 115 -74.78 -46.54 -11.62
N ASP A 116 -73.91 -45.65 -12.07
CA ASP A 116 -72.89 -44.98 -11.28
C ASP A 116 -72.99 -43.47 -11.52
N GLN A 117 -73.36 -42.70 -10.49
CA GLN A 117 -73.52 -41.25 -10.63
C GLN A 117 -72.20 -40.46 -10.46
N ASP A 118 -71.06 -41.14 -10.30
CA ASP A 118 -69.70 -40.60 -10.15
C ASP A 118 -68.71 -41.59 -10.78
N ALA A 119 -68.79 -41.76 -12.10
CA ALA A 119 -68.24 -42.91 -12.82
C ALA A 119 -66.70 -42.96 -12.91
N ASP A 120 -66.01 -41.86 -12.63
CA ASP A 120 -64.55 -41.81 -12.44
C ASP A 120 -64.13 -41.63 -10.97
N ASN A 121 -65.08 -41.44 -10.06
CA ASN A 121 -64.93 -41.45 -8.60
C ASN A 121 -63.98 -40.36 -8.10
N ASP A 122 -64.06 -39.21 -8.74
CA ASP A 122 -63.28 -38.03 -8.40
C ASP A 122 -63.99 -37.19 -7.31
N GLY A 123 -65.30 -37.39 -7.12
CA GLY A 123 -66.14 -36.69 -6.14
C GLY A 123 -67.01 -35.56 -6.71
N ILE A 124 -66.97 -35.34 -8.03
CA ILE A 124 -67.83 -34.42 -8.77
C ILE A 124 -68.84 -35.28 -9.55
N PRO A 125 -70.14 -35.25 -9.23
CA PRO A 125 -71.09 -36.16 -9.88
C PRO A 125 -71.25 -35.98 -11.39
N ASP A 126 -71.47 -37.06 -12.14
CA ASP A 126 -71.57 -37.11 -13.61
C ASP A 126 -72.54 -36.09 -14.18
N ASN A 127 -73.67 -35.89 -13.50
CA ASN A 127 -74.69 -34.90 -13.84
C ASN A 127 -74.13 -33.47 -13.94
N VAL A 128 -73.15 -33.14 -13.10
CA VAL A 128 -72.47 -31.85 -13.02
C VAL A 128 -71.44 -31.72 -14.13
N GLU A 129 -70.62 -32.75 -14.31
CA GLU A 129 -69.46 -32.75 -15.21
C GLU A 129 -69.85 -32.84 -16.68
N ALA A 130 -70.84 -33.69 -16.99
CA ALA A 130 -71.35 -33.83 -18.35
C ALA A 130 -71.99 -32.53 -18.89
N GLN A 131 -72.16 -31.49 -18.07
CA GLN A 131 -72.69 -30.19 -18.46
C GLN A 131 -71.64 -29.07 -18.41
N THR A 132 -71.69 -28.13 -19.38
CA THR A 132 -70.93 -26.88 -19.28
C THR A 132 -71.34 -26.06 -18.04
N THR A 133 -70.41 -25.43 -17.33
CA THR A 133 -70.69 -24.61 -16.13
C THR A 133 -71.81 -23.57 -16.34
N PRO A 134 -71.82 -22.74 -17.43
CA PRO A 134 -72.89 -21.76 -17.62
C PRO A 134 -74.21 -22.35 -18.12
N GLY A 135 -74.18 -23.62 -18.57
CA GLY A 135 -75.30 -24.37 -19.15
C GLY A 135 -75.96 -25.35 -18.20
N TYR A 136 -75.38 -25.56 -17.01
CA TYR A 136 -75.86 -26.50 -16.00
C TYR A 136 -77.35 -26.35 -15.71
N THR A 137 -78.05 -27.47 -15.77
CA THR A 137 -79.47 -27.62 -15.48
C THR A 137 -79.60 -28.70 -14.43
N ALA A 138 -80.07 -28.35 -13.23
CA ALA A 138 -80.30 -29.30 -12.15
C ALA A 138 -81.54 -30.18 -12.45
N PRO A 139 -81.56 -31.44 -11.96
CA PRO A 139 -82.72 -32.33 -12.04
C PRO A 139 -83.92 -31.74 -11.29
N ASP A 140 -85.14 -32.10 -11.69
CA ASP A 140 -86.36 -31.66 -11.00
C ASP A 140 -87.24 -32.81 -10.44
N GLY A 141 -86.82 -34.05 -10.71
CA GLY A 141 -87.40 -35.30 -10.25
C GLY A 141 -88.75 -35.60 -10.92
N VAL A 142 -88.99 -35.07 -12.12
CA VAL A 142 -90.25 -35.25 -12.85
C VAL A 142 -89.99 -35.95 -14.18
N ASP A 143 -90.32 -37.25 -14.24
CA ASP A 143 -90.56 -37.93 -15.51
C ASP A 143 -92.08 -38.00 -15.78
N SER A 144 -92.55 -37.20 -16.75
CA SER A 144 -93.95 -37.15 -17.12
C SER A 144 -94.41 -38.31 -18.01
N ASP A 145 -93.52 -38.92 -18.78
CA ASP A 145 -93.87 -39.91 -19.79
C ASP A 145 -93.40 -41.33 -19.51
N MET A 146 -92.71 -41.52 -18.37
CA MET A 146 -92.29 -42.79 -17.79
C MET A 146 -91.33 -43.52 -18.74
N ASN A 147 -90.27 -42.82 -19.13
CA ASN A 147 -89.21 -43.32 -19.99
C ASN A 147 -87.85 -43.49 -19.30
N GLY A 148 -87.67 -42.97 -18.07
CA GLY A 148 -86.41 -43.01 -17.32
C GLY A 148 -85.85 -41.62 -17.08
N LEU A 149 -85.67 -40.89 -18.19
CA LEU A 149 -85.03 -39.58 -18.20
C LEU A 149 -85.92 -38.46 -17.61
N ASP A 150 -85.33 -37.62 -16.75
CA ASP A 150 -85.98 -36.42 -16.18
C ASP A 150 -86.44 -35.43 -17.28
N ASP A 151 -87.68 -34.91 -17.16
CA ASP A 151 -88.24 -33.88 -18.05
C ASP A 151 -87.31 -32.64 -18.18
N ALA A 152 -86.41 -32.38 -17.21
CA ALA A 152 -85.42 -31.31 -17.20
C ALA A 152 -84.41 -31.42 -18.36
N TYR A 153 -84.06 -32.64 -18.75
CA TYR A 153 -83.10 -32.95 -19.82
C TYR A 153 -83.79 -33.13 -21.18
N GLU A 154 -85.11 -32.99 -21.23
CA GLU A 154 -85.89 -33.14 -22.44
C GLU A 154 -86.42 -31.81 -22.99
N THR A 155 -86.34 -31.64 -24.32
CA THR A 155 -86.99 -30.48 -24.94
C THR A 155 -88.52 -30.60 -24.91
N THR A 156 -89.06 -31.83 -24.85
CA THR A 156 -90.48 -32.13 -24.67
C THR A 156 -90.64 -33.57 -24.15
N PRO A 157 -91.42 -33.82 -23.08
CA PRO A 157 -91.56 -35.15 -22.47
C PRO A 157 -91.67 -36.29 -23.50
N GLY A 158 -90.71 -37.22 -23.48
CA GLY A 158 -90.58 -38.37 -24.38
C GLY A 158 -89.75 -38.17 -25.64
N SER A 159 -88.85 -37.19 -25.65
CA SER A 159 -87.93 -36.94 -26.76
C SER A 159 -86.58 -37.65 -26.61
N GLY A 160 -86.18 -38.01 -25.39
CA GLY A 160 -84.97 -38.80 -25.08
C GLY A 160 -83.71 -38.17 -25.65
N GLU A 161 -83.48 -36.88 -25.37
CA GLU A 161 -82.26 -36.21 -25.79
C GLU A 161 -81.10 -36.39 -24.82
N GLY A 162 -81.38 -36.39 -23.52
CA GLY A 162 -80.39 -36.43 -22.45
C GLY A 162 -79.45 -35.23 -22.43
N ILE A 163 -78.48 -35.31 -21.52
CA ILE A 163 -77.30 -34.45 -21.49
C ILE A 163 -76.40 -34.82 -22.67
N THR A 164 -75.74 -33.82 -23.25
CA THR A 164 -74.65 -34.05 -24.20
C THR A 164 -73.36 -33.79 -23.43
N PRO A 165 -72.59 -34.84 -23.08
CA PRO A 165 -71.38 -34.69 -22.26
C PRO A 165 -70.42 -33.65 -22.82
N GLU A 166 -69.90 -32.80 -21.94
CA GLU A 166 -68.79 -31.90 -22.22
C GLU A 166 -67.47 -32.69 -22.21
N ASN A 167 -66.47 -32.15 -22.90
CA ASN A 167 -65.10 -32.65 -22.91
C ASN A 167 -64.23 -31.38 -23.03
N THR A 168 -63.74 -30.92 -21.89
CA THR A 168 -63.16 -29.58 -21.70
C THR A 168 -61.87 -29.41 -22.48
N ASP A 169 -60.99 -30.41 -22.42
CA ASP A 169 -59.69 -30.42 -23.10
C ASP A 169 -59.77 -30.71 -24.63
N GLY A 170 -60.82 -31.41 -25.08
CA GLY A 170 -60.98 -31.85 -26.46
C GLY A 170 -60.24 -33.14 -26.87
N THR A 171 -59.57 -33.89 -25.98
CA THR A 171 -58.58 -34.92 -26.37
C THR A 171 -58.85 -36.37 -25.92
N ASP A 172 -59.32 -36.59 -24.70
CA ASP A 172 -59.59 -37.89 -24.05
C ASP A 172 -61.08 -38.12 -23.76
N ALA A 173 -61.44 -38.56 -22.56
CA ALA A 173 -62.79 -38.97 -22.25
C ALA A 173 -63.65 -37.71 -22.00
N PRO A 174 -64.98 -37.78 -22.13
CA PRO A 174 -65.82 -36.70 -21.64
C PRO A 174 -65.59 -36.47 -20.14
N ASP A 175 -65.82 -35.24 -19.66
CA ASP A 175 -65.46 -34.79 -18.30
C ASP A 175 -65.88 -35.82 -17.22
N TYR A 176 -67.12 -36.33 -17.25
CA TYR A 176 -67.66 -37.33 -16.30
C TYR A 176 -66.98 -38.73 -16.28
N LEU A 177 -65.92 -38.92 -17.06
CA LEU A 177 -65.15 -40.18 -17.14
C LEU A 177 -63.64 -39.91 -17.16
N ASP A 178 -63.21 -38.70 -16.83
CA ASP A 178 -61.85 -38.23 -17.01
C ASP A 178 -61.30 -37.65 -15.71
N ASP A 179 -60.40 -38.39 -15.03
CA ASP A 179 -59.79 -37.98 -13.75
C ASP A 179 -59.06 -36.60 -13.74
N ASP A 180 -58.89 -35.96 -14.91
CA ASP A 180 -58.21 -34.67 -15.19
C ASP A 180 -58.86 -34.02 -16.44
N SER A 181 -60.00 -33.35 -16.26
CA SER A 181 -60.90 -32.85 -17.31
C SER A 181 -60.27 -31.82 -18.25
N ASP A 182 -59.28 -31.07 -17.80
CA ASP A 182 -58.62 -30.04 -18.60
C ASP A 182 -57.15 -30.31 -18.97
N ASN A 183 -56.62 -31.43 -18.46
CA ASN A 183 -55.33 -32.01 -18.80
C ASN A 183 -54.15 -31.11 -18.39
N ASP A 184 -54.27 -30.40 -17.26
CA ASP A 184 -53.24 -29.53 -16.72
C ASP A 184 -52.28 -30.24 -15.74
N GLY A 185 -52.60 -31.49 -15.37
CA GLY A 185 -51.76 -32.36 -14.55
C GLY A 185 -52.08 -32.36 -13.07
N VAL A 186 -53.09 -31.60 -12.64
CA VAL A 186 -53.81 -31.83 -11.39
C VAL A 186 -55.01 -32.74 -11.68
N SER A 187 -55.64 -33.30 -10.65
CA SER A 187 -56.77 -34.21 -10.83
C SER A 187 -58.01 -33.50 -10.34
N ASP A 188 -59.13 -33.74 -11.01
CA ASP A 188 -60.43 -33.14 -10.72
C ASP A 188 -60.85 -33.38 -9.26
N ARG A 189 -60.47 -34.53 -8.69
CA ARG A 189 -60.61 -34.83 -7.25
C ARG A 189 -59.95 -33.80 -6.32
N ILE A 190 -58.79 -33.28 -6.69
CA ILE A 190 -58.06 -32.26 -5.92
C ILE A 190 -58.68 -30.89 -6.21
N GLU A 191 -58.82 -30.53 -7.48
CA GLU A 191 -59.30 -29.20 -7.88
C GLU A 191 -60.75 -28.94 -7.47
N GLY A 192 -61.62 -29.96 -7.52
CA GLY A 192 -63.02 -29.87 -7.12
C GLY A 192 -63.24 -29.66 -5.62
N ASP A 193 -62.29 -30.08 -4.77
CA ASP A 193 -62.50 -30.20 -3.31
C ASP A 193 -61.31 -29.76 -2.42
N ASP A 194 -60.27 -29.12 -2.94
CA ASP A 194 -59.25 -28.43 -2.13
C ASP A 194 -59.66 -26.98 -1.74
N VAL A 195 -60.55 -26.82 -0.76
CA VAL A 195 -61.10 -25.48 -0.40
C VAL A 195 -60.08 -24.62 0.37
N ASP A 196 -59.09 -25.24 1.01
CA ASP A 196 -58.05 -24.53 1.74
C ASP A 196 -56.74 -24.31 0.97
N ASN A 197 -56.73 -24.75 -0.29
CA ASN A 197 -55.70 -24.55 -1.31
C ASN A 197 -54.35 -25.09 -0.84
N ASP A 198 -54.33 -26.25 -0.17
CA ASP A 198 -53.10 -26.86 0.37
C ASP A 198 -52.48 -27.95 -0.52
N GLY A 199 -53.02 -28.12 -1.74
CA GLY A 199 -52.62 -29.11 -2.74
C GLY A 199 -53.17 -30.51 -2.44
N ILE A 200 -54.11 -30.62 -1.50
CA ILE A 200 -54.70 -31.89 -1.07
C ILE A 200 -56.20 -31.71 -0.93
N ALA A 201 -56.98 -32.53 -1.65
CA ALA A 201 -58.44 -32.56 -1.48
C ALA A 201 -58.87 -32.66 0.00
N ASP A 202 -59.80 -31.81 0.42
CA ASP A 202 -60.27 -31.71 1.81
C ASP A 202 -61.00 -32.98 2.28
N THR A 203 -61.66 -33.67 1.36
CA THR A 203 -62.43 -34.88 1.63
C THR A 203 -61.60 -36.15 1.44
N THR A 204 -61.89 -37.10 2.32
CA THR A 204 -61.40 -38.47 2.22
C THR A 204 -62.59 -39.38 2.02
N GLU A 205 -62.52 -40.29 1.07
CA GLU A 205 -63.54 -41.34 0.82
C GLU A 205 -64.07 -41.92 2.15
N LEU A 206 -65.38 -41.77 2.35
CA LEU A 206 -66.13 -42.34 3.48
C LEU A 206 -66.79 -43.67 3.11
N GLY A 207 -66.73 -44.05 1.83
CA GLY A 207 -67.41 -45.16 1.16
C GLY A 207 -68.81 -44.77 0.71
N ASP A 208 -69.38 -45.56 -0.19
CA ASP A 208 -70.76 -45.42 -0.64
C ASP A 208 -71.68 -46.37 0.18
N THR A 209 -72.63 -45.78 0.92
CA THR A 209 -73.59 -46.55 1.74
C THR A 209 -74.81 -47.03 0.92
N ASP A 210 -75.15 -46.33 -0.15
CA ASP A 210 -76.41 -46.43 -0.89
C ASP A 210 -76.26 -47.33 -2.10
N GLY A 211 -75.06 -47.36 -2.69
CA GLY A 211 -74.71 -48.11 -3.89
C GLY A 211 -74.98 -47.34 -5.17
N ASP A 212 -75.01 -46.00 -5.15
CA ASP A 212 -75.27 -45.13 -6.31
C ASP A 212 -74.02 -44.51 -6.92
N GLY A 213 -72.82 -44.83 -6.41
CA GLY A 213 -71.55 -44.36 -6.97
C GLY A 213 -70.95 -43.18 -6.20
N ILE A 214 -71.78 -42.24 -5.75
CA ILE A 214 -71.31 -41.03 -5.06
C ILE A 214 -70.85 -41.36 -3.63
N ASP A 215 -69.64 -40.93 -3.24
CA ASP A 215 -69.14 -41.15 -1.87
C ASP A 215 -70.00 -40.46 -0.79
N ASP A 216 -70.15 -41.08 0.38
CA ASP A 216 -70.89 -40.54 1.55
C ASP A 216 -70.42 -39.13 1.98
N ALA A 217 -69.21 -38.69 1.57
CA ALA A 217 -68.69 -37.34 1.77
C ALA A 217 -69.43 -36.29 0.93
N PHE A 218 -69.81 -36.66 -0.30
CA PHE A 218 -70.47 -35.80 -1.28
C PHE A 218 -71.99 -36.02 -1.31
N ASP A 219 -72.48 -37.22 -1.00
CA ASP A 219 -73.90 -37.47 -0.67
C ASP A 219 -74.10 -38.25 0.66
N PRO A 220 -74.44 -37.58 1.77
CA PRO A 220 -74.65 -38.26 3.05
C PRO A 220 -75.98 -39.05 3.12
N ALA A 221 -75.99 -40.25 2.55
CA ALA A 221 -76.92 -41.37 2.66
C ALA A 221 -78.43 -41.05 2.61
N ASN A 222 -79.03 -41.18 1.42
CA ASN A 222 -80.47 -41.15 1.20
C ASN A 222 -81.08 -42.56 1.21
N ALA A 223 -81.13 -43.17 2.40
CA ALA A 223 -81.58 -44.57 2.62
C ALA A 223 -83.04 -44.92 2.22
N THR A 224 -83.76 -44.08 1.48
CA THR A 224 -85.06 -44.41 0.88
C THR A 224 -85.11 -44.35 -0.64
N ASP A 225 -84.12 -43.73 -1.29
CA ASP A 225 -84.08 -43.48 -2.73
C ASP A 225 -82.64 -43.01 -3.12
N PRO A 226 -81.71 -43.95 -3.42
CA PRO A 226 -80.29 -43.66 -3.69
C PRO A 226 -80.11 -42.60 -4.80
N TYR A 227 -80.55 -42.93 -6.00
CA TYR A 227 -80.39 -42.16 -7.24
C TYR A 227 -81.23 -40.86 -7.35
N SER A 228 -81.80 -40.36 -6.25
CA SER A 228 -82.72 -39.22 -6.27
C SER A 228 -82.07 -37.83 -6.25
N ASP A 229 -80.75 -37.77 -6.05
CA ASP A 229 -79.96 -36.53 -6.03
C ASP A 229 -78.69 -36.68 -6.88
N PRO A 230 -78.82 -36.84 -8.23
CA PRO A 230 -77.69 -37.14 -9.12
C PRO A 230 -76.64 -36.03 -9.21
N SER A 231 -76.89 -34.87 -8.60
CA SER A 231 -75.93 -33.76 -8.53
C SER A 231 -75.12 -33.76 -7.23
N GLY A 232 -75.35 -34.73 -6.34
CA GLY A 232 -74.79 -34.79 -4.99
C GLY A 232 -75.21 -33.61 -4.10
N ALA A 233 -74.70 -33.58 -2.87
CA ALA A 233 -74.99 -32.50 -1.93
C ALA A 233 -74.12 -31.24 -2.15
N THR A 234 -73.08 -31.34 -2.98
CA THR A 234 -72.11 -30.27 -3.30
C THR A 234 -72.70 -29.25 -4.26
N VAL A 235 -73.43 -29.68 -5.29
CA VAL A 235 -73.95 -28.80 -6.34
C VAL A 235 -75.47 -28.77 -6.35
N THR A 236 -76.06 -27.62 -6.03
CA THR A 236 -77.53 -27.48 -6.00
C THR A 236 -78.11 -26.77 -7.20
N ASN A 237 -77.43 -25.74 -7.73
CA ASN A 237 -77.94 -24.98 -8.86
C ASN A 237 -76.92 -24.13 -9.63
N ASP A 238 -75.67 -23.99 -9.17
CA ASP A 238 -74.66 -23.12 -9.80
C ASP A 238 -73.22 -23.61 -9.54
N PRO A 239 -72.72 -24.58 -10.35
CA PRO A 239 -71.39 -25.17 -10.16
C PRO A 239 -70.28 -24.12 -10.07
N ALA A 240 -70.36 -23.03 -10.85
CA ALA A 240 -69.40 -21.92 -10.87
C ALA A 240 -69.15 -21.22 -9.52
N THR A 241 -70.02 -21.44 -8.53
CA THR A 241 -69.89 -20.83 -7.20
C THR A 241 -70.02 -21.82 -6.06
N GLU A 242 -70.28 -23.08 -6.38
CA GLU A 242 -70.51 -24.17 -5.44
C GLU A 242 -69.34 -25.18 -5.44
N LEU A 243 -68.62 -25.30 -6.56
CA LEU A 243 -67.32 -25.95 -6.65
C LEU A 243 -66.18 -24.95 -6.42
N ASN A 244 -64.98 -25.48 -6.18
CA ASN A 244 -63.78 -24.69 -6.00
C ASN A 244 -63.37 -23.93 -7.26
N ASN A 245 -62.84 -22.73 -7.02
CA ASN A 245 -62.46 -21.76 -8.04
C ASN A 245 -61.52 -20.73 -7.36
N THR A 246 -60.22 -20.87 -7.59
CA THR A 246 -59.15 -20.25 -6.80
C THR A 246 -59.03 -18.75 -7.08
N ASP A 247 -59.05 -18.33 -8.34
CA ASP A 247 -58.96 -16.92 -8.72
C ASP A 247 -60.30 -16.15 -8.61
N GLY A 248 -61.42 -16.88 -8.49
CA GLY A 248 -62.79 -16.35 -8.46
C GLY A 248 -63.32 -15.84 -9.79
N THR A 249 -62.65 -16.12 -10.91
CA THR A 249 -63.04 -15.75 -12.27
C THR A 249 -63.28 -17.00 -13.13
N ASP A 250 -63.41 -16.90 -14.46
CA ASP A 250 -63.50 -18.10 -15.35
C ASP A 250 -64.39 -19.32 -14.95
N GLU A 251 -63.86 -20.54 -15.07
CA GLU A 251 -64.44 -21.88 -14.86
C GLU A 251 -63.98 -22.40 -13.49
N PRO A 252 -64.67 -23.39 -12.87
CA PRO A 252 -64.14 -24.05 -11.66
C PRO A 252 -62.78 -24.70 -11.94
N ASP A 253 -61.95 -24.85 -10.89
CA ASP A 253 -60.52 -25.22 -11.01
C ASP A 253 -60.32 -26.48 -11.88
N TYR A 254 -61.12 -27.55 -11.67
CA TYR A 254 -61.05 -28.80 -12.47
C TYR A 254 -61.28 -28.65 -13.99
N ARG A 255 -61.62 -27.44 -14.46
CA ARG A 255 -61.79 -27.09 -15.87
C ARG A 255 -60.99 -25.86 -16.28
N ASP A 256 -60.10 -25.34 -15.44
CA ASP A 256 -59.34 -24.13 -15.66
C ASP A 256 -57.82 -24.32 -15.62
N THR A 257 -57.23 -24.48 -16.81
CA THR A 257 -55.78 -24.66 -17.02
C THR A 257 -54.82 -23.60 -16.44
N ASP A 258 -55.31 -22.54 -15.79
CA ASP A 258 -54.60 -21.42 -15.15
C ASP A 258 -55.37 -21.00 -13.87
N ASP A 259 -55.44 -21.92 -12.90
CA ASP A 259 -56.25 -21.85 -11.66
C ASP A 259 -56.17 -20.54 -10.86
N ASP A 260 -54.98 -19.95 -10.76
CA ASP A 260 -54.75 -18.70 -10.03
C ASP A 260 -54.76 -17.45 -10.93
N ASN A 261 -54.84 -17.68 -12.25
CA ASN A 261 -54.91 -16.71 -13.33
C ASN A 261 -53.73 -15.70 -13.30
N ASP A 262 -52.55 -16.17 -12.89
CA ASP A 262 -51.32 -15.38 -12.89
C ASP A 262 -50.69 -15.26 -14.29
N GLY A 263 -51.19 -16.07 -15.24
CA GLY A 263 -50.80 -16.11 -16.64
C GLY A 263 -49.77 -17.19 -16.99
N PHE A 264 -49.46 -18.08 -16.06
CA PHE A 264 -48.81 -19.36 -16.29
C PHE A 264 -49.84 -20.49 -16.15
N LEU A 265 -49.80 -21.45 -17.06
CA LEU A 265 -50.66 -22.63 -16.93
C LEU A 265 -50.23 -23.45 -15.70
N THR A 266 -51.14 -24.17 -15.06
CA THR A 266 -50.86 -25.08 -13.94
C THR A 266 -49.73 -26.08 -14.28
N ASP A 267 -49.67 -26.55 -15.53
CA ASP A 267 -48.64 -27.46 -16.06
C ASP A 267 -47.26 -26.80 -16.33
N ASN A 268 -47.11 -25.50 -16.06
CA ASN A 268 -45.94 -24.74 -16.47
C ASN A 268 -44.74 -25.06 -15.55
N PRO A 269 -43.50 -25.09 -16.07
CA PRO A 269 -42.30 -25.25 -15.24
C PRO A 269 -42.01 -24.15 -14.20
N VAL A 270 -42.87 -23.15 -14.08
CA VAL A 270 -42.82 -22.21 -12.95
C VAL A 270 -43.68 -22.68 -11.78
N GLU A 271 -44.75 -23.43 -12.07
CA GLU A 271 -45.62 -24.06 -11.08
C GLU A 271 -45.04 -25.42 -10.67
N ASP A 272 -44.64 -26.27 -11.62
CA ASP A 272 -43.86 -27.51 -11.42
C ASP A 272 -42.34 -27.20 -11.38
N THR A 273 -41.88 -26.62 -10.27
CA THR A 273 -40.50 -26.13 -10.10
C THR A 273 -39.49 -27.27 -10.02
N ASP A 274 -39.88 -28.42 -9.48
CA ASP A 274 -39.02 -29.59 -9.33
C ASP A 274 -38.96 -30.44 -10.62
N GLY A 275 -39.98 -30.31 -11.48
CA GLY A 275 -40.06 -30.88 -12.82
C GLY A 275 -40.44 -32.37 -12.80
N ASP A 276 -41.13 -32.83 -11.77
CA ASP A 276 -41.61 -34.21 -11.65
C ASP A 276 -43.01 -34.44 -12.23
N GLY A 277 -43.69 -33.36 -12.62
CA GLY A 277 -45.01 -33.37 -13.25
C GLY A 277 -46.16 -33.47 -12.26
N ASP A 278 -45.95 -33.03 -11.01
CA ASP A 278 -46.95 -32.95 -9.95
C ASP A 278 -46.87 -31.55 -9.28
N PRO A 279 -47.62 -30.55 -9.78
CA PRO A 279 -47.57 -29.18 -9.25
C PRO A 279 -48.20 -29.05 -7.85
N THR A 280 -48.96 -30.06 -7.40
CA THR A 280 -49.69 -30.03 -6.11
C THR A 280 -48.80 -29.94 -4.87
N ASN A 281 -47.50 -30.23 -5.02
CA ASN A 281 -46.56 -30.27 -3.90
C ASN A 281 -45.44 -29.22 -3.99
N ASP A 282 -45.43 -28.42 -5.05
CA ASP A 282 -44.45 -27.36 -5.27
C ASP A 282 -44.91 -26.05 -4.62
N ASP A 283 -44.36 -25.78 -3.44
CA ASP A 283 -44.59 -24.60 -2.61
C ASP A 283 -43.21 -23.92 -2.36
N ASP A 284 -42.87 -22.98 -3.25
CA ASP A 284 -41.53 -22.37 -3.29
C ASP A 284 -41.27 -21.44 -2.11
N ASP A 285 -42.32 -20.81 -1.58
CA ASP A 285 -42.25 -19.83 -0.50
C ASP A 285 -42.48 -20.44 0.91
N MET A 286 -42.96 -21.68 0.94
CA MET A 286 -43.29 -22.50 2.12
C MET A 286 -44.43 -21.94 2.98
N ASP A 287 -45.39 -21.24 2.38
CA ASP A 287 -46.56 -20.71 3.06
C ASP A 287 -47.68 -21.74 3.26
N GLY A 288 -47.61 -22.85 2.53
CA GLY A 288 -48.55 -23.96 2.55
C GLY A 288 -49.52 -23.98 1.36
N THR A 289 -49.44 -23.02 0.45
CA THR A 289 -50.19 -22.96 -0.81
C THR A 289 -49.26 -23.39 -1.94
N PRO A 290 -49.59 -24.40 -2.75
CA PRO A 290 -48.81 -24.72 -3.94
C PRO A 290 -48.82 -23.55 -4.95
N ASN A 291 -47.74 -23.41 -5.71
CA ASN A 291 -47.51 -22.27 -6.61
C ASN A 291 -48.70 -22.05 -7.59
N TYR A 292 -49.27 -23.13 -8.15
CA TYR A 292 -50.37 -23.04 -9.12
C TYR A 292 -51.68 -22.46 -8.54
N LEU A 293 -51.79 -22.36 -7.20
CA LEU A 293 -52.91 -21.75 -6.50
C LEU A 293 -52.58 -20.35 -5.93
N GLU A 294 -51.37 -19.82 -6.19
CA GLU A 294 -50.85 -18.59 -5.60
C GLU A 294 -51.17 -17.30 -6.39
N VAL A 295 -52.41 -16.83 -6.24
CA VAL A 295 -52.92 -15.61 -6.91
C VAL A 295 -52.02 -14.36 -6.76
N PHE A 296 -51.19 -14.25 -5.70
CA PHE A 296 -50.18 -13.19 -5.56
C PHE A 296 -48.90 -13.63 -4.82
N ASP A 297 -47.83 -13.96 -5.55
CA ASP A 297 -46.46 -14.14 -5.00
C ASP A 297 -45.49 -13.00 -5.40
N PRO A 298 -45.32 -11.96 -4.56
CA PRO A 298 -44.36 -10.91 -4.79
C PRO A 298 -42.95 -11.26 -4.27
N ALA A 299 -42.04 -11.69 -5.15
CA ALA A 299 -40.62 -11.92 -4.81
C ALA A 299 -39.64 -10.98 -5.55
N MET A 300 -38.53 -10.58 -4.90
CA MET A 300 -37.44 -9.85 -5.54
C MET A 300 -36.07 -10.13 -4.93
N VAL A 301 -35.02 -10.03 -5.76
CA VAL A 301 -33.62 -10.20 -5.35
C VAL A 301 -32.79 -8.98 -5.73
N LEU A 302 -31.93 -8.53 -4.82
CA LEU A 302 -30.98 -7.44 -4.97
C LEU A 302 -29.54 -7.98 -4.95
N VAL A 303 -28.81 -7.73 -6.03
CA VAL A 303 -27.38 -7.99 -6.14
C VAL A 303 -26.61 -6.68 -6.19
N LYS A 304 -25.47 -6.62 -5.50
CA LYS A 304 -24.63 -5.43 -5.39
C LYS A 304 -23.17 -5.73 -5.73
N ASP A 305 -22.64 -4.96 -6.67
CA ASP A 305 -21.22 -4.97 -7.05
C ASP A 305 -20.56 -3.65 -6.67
N GLY A 306 -19.27 -3.69 -6.33
CA GLY A 306 -18.49 -2.51 -5.93
C GLY A 306 -17.11 -2.50 -6.58
N VAL A 307 -16.90 -1.59 -7.53
CA VAL A 307 -15.64 -1.47 -8.28
C VAL A 307 -14.88 -0.22 -7.88
N TYR A 308 -13.62 -0.38 -7.46
CA TYR A 308 -12.71 0.73 -7.19
C TYR A 308 -12.33 1.49 -8.48
N GLU A 309 -12.43 2.82 -8.42
CA GLU A 309 -12.13 3.76 -9.49
C GLU A 309 -11.05 4.76 -9.03
N ASP A 310 -9.83 4.52 -9.50
CA ASP A 310 -8.70 5.47 -9.41
C ASP A 310 -9.00 6.70 -10.29
N THR A 311 -9.45 7.76 -9.64
CA THR A 311 -9.98 8.95 -10.30
C THR A 311 -8.86 9.82 -10.85
N ASN A 312 -7.67 9.74 -10.26
CA ASN A 312 -6.52 10.57 -10.61
C ASN A 312 -5.50 9.85 -11.53
N MET A 313 -5.65 8.53 -11.70
CA MET A 313 -4.83 7.64 -12.52
C MET A 313 -3.36 7.55 -12.09
N ASP A 314 -3.07 7.70 -10.80
CA ASP A 314 -1.72 7.57 -10.23
C ASP A 314 -1.37 6.14 -9.79
N GLY A 315 -2.35 5.23 -9.80
CA GLY A 315 -2.19 3.82 -9.43
C GLY A 315 -2.11 3.56 -7.93
N LEU A 316 -2.36 4.57 -7.09
CA LEU A 316 -2.45 4.47 -5.64
C LEU A 316 -3.91 4.66 -5.19
N VAL A 317 -4.21 4.23 -3.96
CA VAL A 317 -5.52 4.47 -3.35
C VAL A 317 -5.47 5.77 -2.54
N ASN A 318 -6.12 6.82 -3.03
CA ASN A 318 -6.03 8.17 -2.47
C ASN A 318 -7.38 8.70 -1.99
N LEU A 319 -7.29 9.75 -1.15
CA LEU A 319 -8.46 10.55 -0.83
C LEU A 319 -8.94 11.31 -2.08
N GLY A 320 -10.15 11.00 -2.53
CA GLY A 320 -10.73 11.54 -3.76
C GLY A 320 -10.94 10.51 -4.86
N ASP A 321 -10.41 9.30 -4.70
CA ASP A 321 -10.83 8.13 -5.48
C ASP A 321 -12.21 7.65 -5.02
N SER A 322 -12.83 6.76 -5.79
CA SER A 322 -14.22 6.36 -5.54
C SER A 322 -14.45 4.87 -5.73
N ILE A 323 -15.57 4.38 -5.23
CA ILE A 323 -16.13 3.08 -5.56
C ILE A 323 -17.40 3.33 -6.35
N LEU A 324 -17.50 2.73 -7.54
CA LEU A 324 -18.74 2.67 -8.29
C LEU A 324 -19.52 1.43 -7.82
N TYR A 325 -20.62 1.66 -7.12
CA TYR A 325 -21.56 0.61 -6.78
C TYR A 325 -22.59 0.46 -7.90
N THR A 326 -22.85 -0.78 -8.30
CA THR A 326 -23.92 -1.18 -9.21
C THR A 326 -24.89 -2.07 -8.45
N PHE A 327 -26.16 -1.68 -8.44
CA PHE A 327 -27.25 -2.42 -7.83
C PHE A 327 -28.12 -3.01 -8.94
N THR A 328 -28.36 -4.30 -8.88
CA THR A 328 -29.17 -5.06 -9.85
C THR A 328 -30.34 -5.68 -9.10
N ILE A 329 -31.56 -5.31 -9.48
CA ILE A 329 -32.79 -5.82 -8.88
C ILE A 329 -33.47 -6.72 -9.92
N THR A 330 -33.86 -7.91 -9.52
CA THR A 330 -34.66 -8.82 -10.34
C THR A 330 -36.00 -9.03 -9.64
N ASN A 331 -37.11 -8.79 -10.33
CA ASN A 331 -38.41 -9.26 -9.86
C ASN A 331 -38.51 -10.76 -10.20
N THR A 332 -38.58 -11.59 -9.17
CA THR A 332 -38.59 -13.06 -9.28
C THR A 332 -39.97 -13.66 -9.08
N GLY A 333 -40.93 -12.92 -8.52
CA GLY A 333 -42.30 -13.38 -8.36
C GLY A 333 -43.19 -13.04 -9.55
N ASN A 334 -44.49 -13.36 -9.42
CA ASN A 334 -45.51 -13.25 -10.47
C ASN A 334 -46.22 -11.88 -10.52
N THR A 335 -46.02 -11.01 -9.51
CA THR A 335 -46.70 -9.70 -9.46
C THR A 335 -45.87 -8.51 -9.96
N ILE A 336 -46.53 -7.37 -10.22
CA ILE A 336 -45.85 -6.12 -10.60
C ILE A 336 -45.37 -5.37 -9.34
N LEU A 337 -44.08 -5.04 -9.30
CA LEU A 337 -43.50 -4.26 -8.19
C LEU A 337 -43.37 -2.77 -8.54
N SER A 338 -43.88 -1.89 -7.67
CA SER A 338 -43.85 -0.44 -7.82
C SER A 338 -43.11 0.27 -6.67
N GLY A 339 -42.63 1.49 -6.93
CA GLY A 339 -42.04 2.34 -5.88
C GLY A 339 -40.64 1.93 -5.45
N LEU A 340 -39.89 1.30 -6.36
CA LEU A 340 -38.57 0.75 -6.07
C LEU A 340 -37.58 1.82 -5.59
N THR A 341 -37.04 1.61 -4.39
CA THR A 341 -36.02 2.48 -3.80
C THR A 341 -34.93 1.69 -3.09
N ILE A 342 -33.69 2.17 -3.19
CA ILE A 342 -32.55 1.59 -2.46
C ILE A 342 -32.13 2.49 -1.30
N ASP A 343 -31.96 1.87 -0.13
CA ASP A 343 -31.36 2.46 1.06
C ASP A 343 -30.01 1.78 1.36
N ASP A 344 -28.94 2.57 1.43
CA ASP A 344 -27.58 2.14 1.78
C ASP A 344 -26.98 3.13 2.77
N ALA A 345 -26.92 2.72 4.03
CA ALA A 345 -26.46 3.56 5.14
C ALA A 345 -24.96 3.83 5.10
N THR A 346 -24.14 2.90 4.59
CA THR A 346 -22.68 2.99 4.57
C THR A 346 -22.22 4.11 3.64
N ILE A 347 -22.86 4.20 2.47
CA ILE A 347 -22.55 5.24 1.48
C ILE A 347 -23.47 6.46 1.58
N GLY A 348 -24.46 6.40 2.49
CA GLY A 348 -25.41 7.48 2.74
C GLY A 348 -26.43 7.70 1.61
N ALA A 349 -26.68 6.69 0.79
CA ALA A 349 -27.76 6.71 -0.19
C ALA A 349 -29.07 6.38 0.51
N MET A 350 -30.05 7.29 0.46
CA MET A 350 -31.37 7.09 1.04
C MET A 350 -32.40 7.32 -0.05
N ALA A 351 -33.30 6.37 -0.25
CA ALA A 351 -34.34 6.35 -1.27
C ALA A 351 -33.79 6.64 -2.68
N LEU A 352 -32.73 5.91 -3.08
CA LEU A 352 -32.19 5.98 -4.43
C LEU A 352 -33.21 5.36 -5.41
N ALA A 353 -33.76 6.18 -6.30
CA ALA A 353 -34.75 5.73 -7.27
C ALA A 353 -34.16 4.75 -8.28
N VAL A 354 -34.88 3.67 -8.53
CA VAL A 354 -34.51 2.61 -9.47
C VAL A 354 -35.26 2.81 -10.79
N THR A 355 -34.68 2.36 -11.92
CA THR A 355 -35.36 2.35 -13.22
C THR A 355 -35.07 1.04 -13.97
N PRO A 356 -36.07 0.38 -14.59
CA PRO A 356 -37.49 0.76 -14.64
C PRO A 356 -38.21 0.67 -13.28
N ASP A 357 -39.30 1.42 -13.16
CA ASP A 357 -40.28 1.43 -12.05
C ASP A 357 -41.62 1.86 -12.67
N PRO A 358 -42.67 1.00 -12.72
CA PRO A 358 -42.76 -0.34 -12.11
C PRO A 358 -41.84 -1.39 -12.75
N LEU A 359 -41.55 -2.45 -12.00
CA LEU A 359 -40.77 -3.62 -12.41
C LEU A 359 -41.71 -4.82 -12.62
N LEU A 360 -41.90 -5.21 -13.88
CA LEU A 360 -42.72 -6.37 -14.27
C LEU A 360 -42.02 -7.69 -13.86
N PRO A 361 -42.78 -8.79 -13.70
CA PRO A 361 -42.23 -10.14 -13.48
C PRO A 361 -41.11 -10.49 -14.45
N GLY A 362 -40.05 -11.13 -13.93
CA GLY A 362 -38.87 -11.54 -14.70
C GLY A 362 -38.00 -10.41 -15.27
N ILE A 363 -38.32 -9.14 -15.00
CA ILE A 363 -37.55 -7.99 -15.49
C ILE A 363 -36.47 -7.57 -14.48
N VAL A 364 -35.32 -7.19 -15.02
CA VAL A 364 -34.17 -6.68 -14.26
C VAL A 364 -34.09 -5.15 -14.35
N ALA A 365 -33.91 -4.49 -13.20
CA ALA A 365 -33.54 -3.09 -13.09
C ALA A 365 -32.10 -2.89 -12.62
N THR A 366 -31.49 -1.76 -12.97
CA THR A 366 -30.11 -1.46 -12.56
C THR A 366 -29.94 0.02 -12.23
N VAL A 367 -29.26 0.32 -11.12
CA VAL A 367 -28.90 1.68 -10.72
C VAL A 367 -27.46 1.74 -10.22
N ASN A 368 -26.78 2.86 -10.47
CA ASN A 368 -25.39 3.07 -10.09
C ASN A 368 -25.26 4.21 -9.07
N TYR A 369 -24.34 4.08 -8.12
CA TYR A 369 -23.97 5.11 -7.16
C TYR A 369 -22.46 5.21 -7.00
N THR A 370 -21.91 6.43 -7.04
CA THR A 370 -20.49 6.67 -6.83
C THR A 370 -20.23 7.12 -5.39
N TYR A 371 -19.52 6.28 -4.62
CA TYR A 371 -19.08 6.57 -3.26
C TYR A 371 -17.66 7.14 -3.27
N ALA A 372 -17.46 8.35 -2.75
CA ALA A 372 -16.12 8.93 -2.62
C ALA A 372 -15.43 8.37 -1.37
N LEU A 373 -14.23 7.80 -1.54
CA LEU A 373 -13.46 7.21 -0.45
C LEU A 373 -13.09 8.24 0.62
N THR A 374 -13.16 7.81 1.87
CA THR A 374 -12.72 8.55 3.05
C THR A 374 -11.41 7.96 3.59
N GLN A 375 -10.65 8.74 4.36
CA GLN A 375 -9.40 8.23 4.95
C GLN A 375 -9.61 6.98 5.84
N PRO A 376 -10.68 6.89 6.66
CA PRO A 376 -11.02 5.65 7.35
C PRO A 376 -11.11 4.41 6.43
N ASP A 377 -11.71 4.53 5.25
CA ASP A 377 -11.85 3.42 4.30
C ASP A 377 -10.48 2.93 3.79
N ILE A 378 -9.63 3.89 3.40
CA ILE A 378 -8.26 3.62 2.92
C ILE A 378 -7.45 2.96 4.05
N ASN A 379 -7.58 3.44 5.28
CA ASN A 379 -6.89 2.89 6.44
C ASN A 379 -7.34 1.46 6.79
N LEU A 380 -8.61 1.12 6.53
CA LEU A 380 -9.16 -0.23 6.72
C LEU A 380 -8.76 -1.19 5.59
N GLY A 381 -8.30 -0.67 4.45
CA GLY A 381 -7.94 -1.49 3.29
C GLY A 381 -9.13 -2.03 2.52
N GLY A 382 -10.32 -1.43 2.67
CA GLY A 382 -11.53 -1.88 1.99
C GLY A 382 -12.78 -1.19 2.51
N VAL A 383 -13.87 -1.33 1.75
CA VAL A 383 -15.21 -0.92 2.17
C VAL A 383 -16.11 -2.15 2.13
N THR A 384 -16.70 -2.50 3.29
CA THR A 384 -17.74 -3.52 3.41
C THR A 384 -19.09 -2.83 3.44
N ASN A 385 -20.03 -3.25 2.59
CA ASN A 385 -21.23 -2.47 2.35
C ASN A 385 -22.45 -3.31 1.92
N SER A 386 -23.57 -3.22 2.66
CA SER A 386 -24.88 -3.81 2.29
C SER A 386 -25.92 -2.72 2.00
N ALA A 387 -26.89 -3.03 1.14
CA ALA A 387 -28.02 -2.16 0.83
C ALA A 387 -29.35 -2.90 0.97
N ILE A 388 -30.45 -2.17 1.02
CA ILE A 388 -31.80 -2.71 1.06
C ILE A 388 -32.58 -2.13 -0.12
N VAL A 389 -33.23 -2.96 -0.92
CA VAL A 389 -34.26 -2.51 -1.86
C VAL A 389 -35.63 -2.62 -1.19
N ASN A 390 -36.48 -1.61 -1.38
CA ASN A 390 -37.87 -1.63 -0.95
C ASN A 390 -38.77 -1.43 -2.16
N ALA A 391 -39.88 -2.15 -2.22
CA ALA A 391 -40.92 -2.04 -3.22
C ALA A 391 -42.31 -2.20 -2.58
N THR A 392 -43.35 -1.98 -3.38
CA THR A 392 -44.73 -2.30 -3.04
C THR A 392 -45.26 -3.20 -4.15
N ASP A 393 -45.87 -4.31 -3.76
CA ASP A 393 -46.60 -5.16 -4.69
C ASP A 393 -47.88 -4.44 -5.15
N ASP A 394 -48.08 -4.33 -6.47
CA ASP A 394 -49.27 -3.70 -7.04
C ASP A 394 -50.52 -4.60 -6.97
N GLY A 395 -50.37 -5.91 -6.76
CA GLY A 395 -51.46 -6.89 -6.56
C GLY A 395 -52.09 -6.77 -5.17
N SER A 396 -51.37 -7.22 -4.15
CA SER A 396 -51.79 -7.20 -2.74
C SER A 396 -51.78 -5.79 -2.11
N GLY A 397 -50.89 -4.90 -2.59
CA GLY A 397 -50.61 -3.61 -1.97
C GLY A 397 -49.61 -3.66 -0.81
N ASP A 398 -49.05 -4.83 -0.52
CA ASP A 398 -48.11 -5.03 0.58
C ASP A 398 -46.68 -4.58 0.24
N SER A 399 -45.88 -4.39 1.29
CA SER A 399 -44.51 -3.90 1.16
C SER A 399 -43.53 -5.05 1.17
N LEU A 400 -42.65 -5.08 0.16
CA LEU A 400 -41.58 -6.05 0.03
C LEU A 400 -40.23 -5.37 0.21
N SER A 401 -39.26 -6.08 0.79
CA SER A 401 -37.88 -5.60 0.90
C SER A 401 -36.89 -6.75 0.79
N ASP A 402 -35.74 -6.49 0.21
CA ASP A 402 -34.65 -7.45 0.12
C ASP A 402 -33.30 -6.80 0.47
N VAL A 403 -32.39 -7.56 1.08
CA VAL A 403 -31.04 -7.14 1.43
C VAL A 403 -30.08 -7.58 0.34
N SER A 404 -29.16 -6.69 -0.04
CA SER A 404 -28.26 -6.97 -1.15
C SER A 404 -27.34 -8.15 -0.86
N ASP A 405 -27.26 -9.07 -1.80
CA ASP A 405 -26.19 -10.05 -1.90
C ASP A 405 -25.00 -9.49 -2.71
N SER A 406 -23.81 -10.05 -2.52
CA SER A 406 -22.60 -9.66 -3.25
C SER A 406 -22.60 -10.25 -4.66
N ALA A 407 -22.30 -9.42 -5.67
CA ALA A 407 -22.08 -9.89 -7.04
C ALA A 407 -20.81 -10.75 -7.22
N ASN A 408 -20.00 -10.86 -6.18
CA ASN A 408 -18.69 -11.47 -6.21
C ASN A 408 -18.69 -12.83 -5.49
N PRO A 409 -18.57 -13.97 -6.20
CA PRO A 409 -18.74 -15.31 -5.60
C PRO A 409 -17.69 -15.71 -4.54
N ILE A 410 -16.62 -14.93 -4.37
CA ILE A 410 -15.66 -15.17 -3.27
C ILE A 410 -16.11 -14.56 -1.95
N ASP A 411 -17.12 -13.71 -2.00
CA ASP A 411 -17.70 -13.01 -0.85
C ASP A 411 -18.95 -13.74 -0.34
N GLU A 412 -19.27 -14.93 -0.86
CA GLU A 412 -20.33 -15.79 -0.31
C GLU A 412 -19.92 -16.30 1.09
N ASP A 413 -20.80 -16.11 2.09
CA ASP A 413 -20.61 -16.32 3.54
C ASP A 413 -19.44 -15.51 4.13
N ASN A 414 -19.29 -14.24 3.73
CA ASN A 414 -18.18 -13.42 4.21
C ASN A 414 -18.37 -12.90 5.64
N ASP A 415 -19.62 -12.86 6.12
CA ASP A 415 -19.94 -12.50 7.49
C ASP A 415 -19.92 -13.71 8.46
N MET A 416 -19.75 -14.92 7.91
CA MET A 416 -19.60 -16.20 8.61
C MET A 416 -20.84 -16.63 9.39
N ASP A 417 -22.04 -16.25 8.96
CA ASP A 417 -23.28 -16.68 9.59
C ASP A 417 -23.83 -18.01 9.03
N GLY A 418 -23.29 -18.47 7.89
CA GLY A 418 -23.63 -19.72 7.22
C GLY A 418 -24.85 -19.63 6.29
N ASP A 419 -25.40 -18.44 6.10
CA ASP A 419 -26.29 -18.07 5.00
C ASP A 419 -25.43 -17.72 3.76
N LEU A 420 -25.90 -18.08 2.57
CA LEU A 420 -25.24 -17.72 1.31
C LEU A 420 -25.94 -16.54 0.61
N THR A 421 -26.94 -15.96 1.26
CA THR A 421 -27.71 -14.82 0.78
C THR A 421 -27.44 -13.61 1.67
N ASN A 422 -27.77 -12.42 1.20
CA ASN A 422 -27.65 -11.16 1.95
C ASN A 422 -26.22 -10.78 2.37
N ASP A 423 -25.20 -11.31 1.68
CA ASP A 423 -23.80 -11.07 2.01
C ASP A 423 -23.36 -9.63 1.71
N PRO A 424 -22.66 -8.94 2.64
CA PRO A 424 -22.11 -7.62 2.37
C PRO A 424 -21.12 -7.59 1.22
N THR A 425 -21.23 -6.63 0.29
CA THR A 425 -20.21 -6.45 -0.75
C THR A 425 -18.91 -5.94 -0.13
N ILE A 426 -17.79 -6.63 -0.38
CA ILE A 426 -16.45 -6.19 0.06
C ILE A 426 -15.67 -5.67 -1.15
N THR A 427 -15.42 -4.37 -1.19
CA THR A 427 -14.49 -3.78 -2.17
C THR A 427 -13.11 -3.61 -1.54
N PRO A 428 -12.14 -4.48 -1.84
CA PRO A 428 -10.80 -4.38 -1.27
C PRO A 428 -10.04 -3.18 -1.84
N LEU A 429 -9.29 -2.50 -0.98
CA LEU A 429 -8.37 -1.43 -1.33
C LEU A 429 -6.94 -1.88 -1.00
N THR A 430 -5.96 -1.43 -1.77
CA THR A 430 -4.54 -1.71 -1.51
C THR A 430 -3.83 -0.43 -1.05
N PRO A 431 -3.98 -0.01 0.21
CA PRO A 431 -3.25 1.13 0.75
C PRO A 431 -1.75 0.84 0.80
N THR A 432 -0.93 1.89 0.72
CA THR A 432 0.52 1.78 0.82
C THR A 432 1.01 2.53 2.06
N ALA A 433 1.93 1.91 2.79
CA ALA A 433 2.64 2.54 3.90
C ALA A 433 4.11 2.70 3.52
N GLU A 434 4.49 3.92 3.14
CA GLU A 434 5.84 4.23 2.72
C GLU A 434 6.29 5.55 3.35
N ILE A 435 7.57 5.62 3.69
CA ILE A 435 8.20 6.87 4.13
C ILE A 435 9.46 7.10 3.29
N THR A 436 9.84 8.36 3.14
CA THR A 436 11.15 8.75 2.62
C THR A 436 11.92 9.54 3.68
N LEU A 437 13.22 9.40 3.73
CA LEU A 437 14.12 10.10 4.65
C LEU A 437 15.17 10.87 3.86
N VAL A 438 15.23 12.18 4.07
CA VAL A 438 16.30 13.04 3.55
C VAL A 438 17.16 13.55 4.69
N LYS A 439 18.48 13.44 4.54
CA LYS A 439 19.45 13.84 5.56
C LYS A 439 20.38 14.94 5.07
N THR A 440 20.56 15.99 5.88
CA THR A 440 21.52 17.06 5.59
C THR A 440 22.46 17.26 6.77
N GLY A 441 23.73 17.54 6.50
CA GLY A 441 24.73 17.90 7.51
C GLY A 441 25.28 19.30 7.26
N VAL A 442 25.35 20.11 8.31
CA VAL A 442 25.93 21.47 8.24
C VAL A 442 27.00 21.61 9.32
N TYR A 443 28.23 21.94 8.90
CA TYR A 443 29.32 22.27 9.82
C TYR A 443 29.02 23.56 10.59
N VAL A 444 29.33 23.54 11.88
CA VAL A 444 29.17 24.64 12.82
C VAL A 444 30.47 24.79 13.62
N ASP A 445 31.22 25.86 13.33
CA ASP A 445 32.27 26.37 14.22
C ASP A 445 31.61 26.93 15.49
N VAL A 446 31.75 26.19 16.58
CA VAL A 446 31.08 26.48 17.85
C VAL A 446 31.73 27.66 18.55
N ASN A 447 33.03 27.82 18.38
CA ASN A 447 33.85 28.76 19.15
C ASN A 447 34.12 30.07 18.38
N MET A 448 33.80 30.10 17.09
CA MET A 448 33.90 31.23 16.16
C MET A 448 35.34 31.72 15.94
N ASN A 449 36.34 30.85 16.06
CA ASN A 449 37.74 31.19 15.75
C ASN A 449 38.09 31.05 14.27
N GLY A 450 37.20 30.47 13.45
CA GLY A 450 37.41 30.26 12.03
C GLY A 450 38.31 29.07 11.68
N MET A 451 38.62 28.21 12.65
CA MET A 451 39.33 26.95 12.47
C MET A 451 38.35 25.77 12.58
N VAL A 452 38.78 24.57 12.21
CA VAL A 452 38.03 23.33 12.44
C VAL A 452 38.62 22.63 13.66
N ASP A 453 37.97 22.78 14.80
CA ASP A 453 38.44 22.27 16.07
C ASP A 453 37.73 21.00 16.53
N VAL A 454 38.43 20.23 17.37
CA VAL A 454 37.77 19.25 18.23
C VAL A 454 36.72 19.98 19.07
N ASN A 455 35.52 19.42 19.13
CA ASN A 455 34.30 19.98 19.74
C ASN A 455 33.45 20.93 18.88
N ASP A 456 33.90 21.27 17.67
CA ASP A 456 32.97 21.79 16.67
C ASP A 456 31.96 20.72 16.28
N MET A 457 30.87 21.12 15.61
CA MET A 457 29.74 20.23 15.38
C MET A 457 29.34 20.14 13.93
N ILE A 458 28.75 19.01 13.56
CA ILE A 458 27.86 18.90 12.41
C ILE A 458 26.44 18.79 12.93
N THR A 459 25.59 19.75 12.61
CA THR A 459 24.15 19.64 12.87
C THR A 459 23.52 18.86 11.73
N TYR A 460 23.10 17.62 12.02
CA TYR A 460 22.33 16.80 11.11
C TYR A 460 20.84 17.11 11.23
N THR A 461 20.18 17.31 10.09
CA THR A 461 18.72 17.44 9.99
C THR A 461 18.17 16.28 9.17
N PHE A 462 17.24 15.53 9.76
CA PHE A 462 16.53 14.40 9.18
C PHE A 462 15.11 14.82 8.88
N THR A 463 14.71 14.79 7.61
CA THR A 463 13.34 15.08 7.16
C THR A 463 12.69 13.79 6.72
N VAL A 464 11.70 13.34 7.47
CA VAL A 464 10.90 12.15 7.13
C VAL A 464 9.61 12.61 6.47
N THR A 465 9.27 12.07 5.31
CA THR A 465 8.02 12.33 4.60
C THR A 465 7.21 11.04 4.55
N ASN A 466 5.91 11.08 4.86
CA ASN A 466 5.03 9.96 4.55
C ASN A 466 4.65 10.02 3.07
N SER A 467 5.22 9.13 2.25
CA SER A 467 4.93 9.01 0.82
C SER A 467 3.84 7.98 0.51
N GLY A 468 3.39 7.22 1.51
CA GLY A 468 2.27 6.30 1.40
C GLY A 468 0.90 6.98 1.48
N THR A 469 -0.14 6.17 1.39
CA THR A 469 -1.55 6.59 1.40
C THR A 469 -2.26 6.41 2.74
N ILE A 470 -1.58 5.80 3.72
CA ILE A 470 -2.08 5.66 5.10
C ILE A 470 -1.16 6.33 6.12
N GLN A 471 -1.70 6.60 7.30
CA GLN A 471 -0.97 7.25 8.39
C GLN A 471 0.16 6.37 8.93
N VAL A 472 1.32 6.98 9.17
CA VAL A 472 2.46 6.34 9.85
C VAL A 472 2.65 6.99 11.21
N ASN A 473 2.88 6.18 12.24
CA ASN A 473 3.05 6.61 13.63
C ASN A 473 4.36 6.10 14.24
N SER A 474 4.68 6.60 15.44
CA SER A 474 5.84 6.20 16.25
C SER A 474 7.18 6.39 15.52
N LEU A 475 7.26 7.44 14.69
CA LEU A 475 8.44 7.70 13.87
C LEU A 475 9.67 8.07 14.70
N VAL A 476 10.75 7.32 14.45
CA VAL A 476 12.06 7.53 15.05
C VAL A 476 13.17 7.38 14.01
N VAL A 477 14.28 8.07 14.21
CA VAL A 477 15.50 7.95 13.40
C VAL A 477 16.61 7.28 14.21
N ASN A 478 17.33 6.36 13.59
CA ASN A 478 18.53 5.74 14.11
C ASN A 478 19.71 6.05 13.18
N ASP A 479 20.83 6.45 13.75
CA ASP A 479 22.07 6.75 13.03
C ASP A 479 23.25 6.19 13.84
N ALA A 480 23.84 5.10 13.36
CA ALA A 480 24.90 4.41 14.05
C ALA A 480 26.24 5.16 14.01
N THR A 481 26.50 5.91 12.93
CA THR A 481 27.76 6.64 12.71
C THR A 481 27.92 7.74 13.75
N VAL A 482 26.85 8.48 14.03
CA VAL A 482 26.86 9.57 15.03
C VAL A 482 26.33 9.13 16.40
N GLY A 483 25.85 7.88 16.51
CA GLY A 483 25.35 7.30 17.76
C GLY A 483 23.94 7.77 18.16
N ALA A 484 23.14 8.30 17.24
CA ALA A 484 21.75 8.64 17.51
C ALA A 484 20.88 7.37 17.55
N VAL A 485 20.17 7.17 18.65
CA VAL A 485 19.29 6.00 18.85
C VAL A 485 17.90 6.47 19.22
N ASN A 486 16.89 6.01 18.49
CA ASN A 486 15.48 6.36 18.65
C ASN A 486 15.25 7.88 18.75
N LEU A 487 15.91 8.63 17.88
CA LEU A 487 15.75 10.08 17.80
C LEU A 487 14.31 10.38 17.38
N ALA A 488 13.56 11.06 18.25
CA ALA A 488 12.15 11.31 18.01
C ALA A 488 11.93 12.27 16.83
N VAL A 489 11.08 11.88 15.89
CA VAL A 489 10.64 12.74 14.78
C VAL A 489 9.48 13.60 15.25
N SER A 490 9.46 14.87 14.86
CA SER A 490 8.41 15.82 15.20
C SER A 490 7.73 16.40 13.95
N PRO A 491 6.43 16.18 13.74
CA PRO A 491 5.54 15.31 14.54
C PRO A 491 5.88 13.81 14.40
N ALA A 492 5.53 13.01 15.40
CA ALA A 492 5.78 11.55 15.43
C ALA A 492 4.71 10.72 14.70
N ILE A 493 3.66 11.39 14.21
CA ILE A 493 2.56 10.84 13.43
C ILE A 493 2.47 11.69 12.17
N LEU A 494 2.49 11.06 11.01
CA LEU A 494 2.39 11.70 9.71
C LEU A 494 1.22 11.09 8.94
N ASN A 495 0.23 11.92 8.61
CA ASN A 495 -0.74 11.59 7.58
C ASN A 495 -0.07 11.56 6.20
N PRO A 496 -0.73 11.01 5.17
CA PRO A 496 -0.19 11.03 3.80
C PRO A 496 0.31 12.42 3.38
N SER A 497 1.49 12.46 2.76
CA SER A 497 2.20 13.68 2.34
C SER A 497 2.66 14.64 3.44
N GLU A 498 2.46 14.34 4.73
CA GLU A 498 3.01 15.15 5.82
C GLU A 498 4.50 14.86 6.04
N MET A 499 5.21 15.86 6.59
CA MET A 499 6.63 15.77 6.92
C MET A 499 6.87 15.94 8.43
N GLY A 500 7.83 15.18 8.95
CA GLY A 500 8.37 15.30 10.30
C GLY A 500 9.87 15.53 10.27
N VAL A 501 10.39 16.22 11.28
CA VAL A 501 11.81 16.57 11.37
C VAL A 501 12.41 16.09 12.67
N ALA A 502 13.65 15.62 12.60
CA ALA A 502 14.53 15.37 13.74
C ALA A 502 15.90 16.03 13.51
N THR A 503 16.57 16.44 14.58
CA THR A 503 17.90 17.05 14.50
C THR A 503 18.85 16.41 15.51
N PHE A 504 20.11 16.24 15.12
CA PHE A 504 21.16 15.71 15.99
C PHE A 504 22.48 16.47 15.79
N ASP A 505 23.09 16.92 16.88
CA ASP A 505 24.40 17.58 16.84
C ASP A 505 25.50 16.54 17.09
N TYR A 506 26.30 16.27 16.05
CA TYR A 506 27.47 15.39 16.14
C TYR A 506 28.71 16.21 16.45
N THR A 507 29.38 15.91 17.57
CA THR A 507 30.64 16.56 17.97
C THR A 507 31.82 15.93 17.23
N LEU A 508 32.60 16.76 16.54
CA LEU A 508 33.76 16.33 15.77
C LEU A 508 34.89 15.81 16.65
N THR A 509 35.55 14.75 16.17
CA THR A 509 36.78 14.20 16.71
C THR A 509 37.97 14.56 15.81
N GLN A 510 39.20 14.47 16.33
CA GLN A 510 40.39 14.71 15.49
C GLN A 510 40.45 13.79 14.28
N ALA A 511 39.97 12.54 14.38
CA ALA A 511 39.95 11.63 13.25
C ALA A 511 38.97 12.08 12.15
N ASP A 512 37.88 12.78 12.51
CA ASP A 512 36.95 13.34 11.53
C ASP A 512 37.60 14.51 10.77
N ILE A 513 38.31 15.37 11.51
CA ILE A 513 39.05 16.52 10.96
C ILE A 513 40.18 16.01 10.06
N ASP A 514 40.96 15.04 10.52
CA ASP A 514 42.02 14.41 9.74
C ASP A 514 41.46 13.69 8.49
N ASN A 515 40.19 13.25 8.45
CA ASN A 515 39.58 12.71 7.24
C ASN A 515 39.08 13.79 6.25
N GLY A 516 38.96 15.05 6.70
CA GLY A 516 38.42 16.19 5.94
C GLY A 516 36.92 16.07 5.57
N THR A 517 36.29 14.94 5.84
CA THR A 517 34.90 14.65 5.50
C THR A 517 34.27 13.70 6.52
N VAL A 518 32.96 13.84 6.74
CA VAL A 518 32.16 12.90 7.53
C VAL A 518 31.06 12.33 6.64
N VAL A 519 31.17 11.03 6.31
CA VAL A 519 30.19 10.26 5.53
C VAL A 519 29.20 9.61 6.49
N ASN A 520 27.91 9.82 6.28
CA ASN A 520 26.90 9.45 7.26
C ASN A 520 25.55 9.03 6.65
N THR A 521 24.98 7.92 7.12
CA THR A 521 23.64 7.41 6.74
C THR A 521 22.78 7.16 7.97
N ALA A 522 21.47 7.27 7.83
CA ALA A 522 20.51 7.02 8.91
C ALA A 522 19.31 6.21 8.41
N THR A 523 18.56 5.64 9.34
CA THR A 523 17.34 4.90 9.03
C THR A 523 16.18 5.50 9.82
N ALA A 524 15.11 5.88 9.13
CA ALA A 524 13.82 6.21 9.74
C ALA A 524 13.00 4.93 9.86
N SER A 525 12.23 4.81 10.94
CA SER A 525 11.33 3.67 11.15
C SER A 525 10.09 4.10 11.91
N GLY A 526 8.97 3.44 11.65
CA GLY A 526 7.68 3.64 12.31
C GLY A 526 6.76 2.46 12.08
N PHE A 527 5.47 2.67 12.32
CA PHE A 527 4.42 1.69 12.07
C PHE A 527 3.26 2.33 11.33
N ASP A 528 2.59 1.59 10.46
CA ASP A 528 1.37 2.04 9.80
C ASP A 528 0.15 1.97 10.73
N SER A 529 -1.06 2.18 10.18
CA SER A 529 -2.31 2.17 10.95
C SER A 529 -2.76 0.78 11.43
N ILE A 530 -2.27 -0.30 10.82
CA ILE A 530 -2.58 -1.68 11.21
C ILE A 530 -1.47 -2.32 12.07
N GLY A 531 -0.33 -1.63 12.21
CA GLY A 531 0.78 -2.00 13.08
C GLY A 531 1.95 -2.66 12.36
N ASP A 532 1.95 -2.68 11.03
CA ASP A 532 3.07 -3.19 10.25
C ASP A 532 4.22 -2.17 10.20
N PRO A 533 5.48 -2.64 10.26
CA PRO A 533 6.64 -1.76 10.33
C PRO A 533 6.92 -1.11 8.97
N VAL A 534 7.23 0.18 9.00
CA VAL A 534 7.71 0.94 7.83
C VAL A 534 9.11 1.46 8.13
N SER A 535 9.98 1.49 7.13
CA SER A 535 11.33 2.02 7.29
C SER A 535 11.90 2.51 5.99
N ASP A 536 12.83 3.46 6.09
CA ASP A 536 13.57 3.99 4.95
C ASP A 536 15.00 4.38 5.36
N ILE A 537 15.94 4.27 4.43
CA ILE A 537 17.33 4.70 4.61
C ILE A 537 17.47 6.08 4.01
N SER A 538 18.28 6.94 4.63
CA SER A 538 18.39 8.32 4.21
C SER A 538 19.03 8.47 2.83
N ASP A 539 18.38 9.25 1.97
CA ASP A 539 19.01 9.92 0.83
C ASP A 539 19.79 11.17 1.29
N SER A 540 20.80 11.56 0.52
CA SER A 540 21.52 12.80 0.74
C SER A 540 20.69 14.03 0.36
N GLY A 541 20.51 14.93 1.31
CA GLY A 541 19.97 16.26 1.06
C GLY A 541 21.05 17.28 0.66
N ASN A 542 22.32 16.87 0.54
CA ASN A 542 23.42 17.73 0.14
C ASN A 542 23.58 17.73 -1.40
N PRO A 543 23.32 18.85 -2.10
CA PRO A 543 23.39 18.86 -3.57
C PRO A 543 24.77 18.58 -4.17
N ALA A 544 25.84 18.65 -3.35
CA ALA A 544 27.21 18.46 -3.81
C ALA A 544 27.63 16.99 -3.94
N ASP A 545 26.99 16.09 -3.20
CA ASP A 545 27.26 14.64 -3.22
C ASP A 545 26.07 13.81 -3.71
N GLU A 546 24.90 14.43 -3.88
CA GLU A 546 23.69 13.78 -4.36
C GLU A 546 23.91 13.04 -5.69
N THR A 547 23.74 11.72 -5.63
CA THR A 547 23.99 10.82 -6.77
C THR A 547 22.75 10.53 -7.60
N GLY A 548 21.56 10.86 -7.08
CA GLY A 548 20.27 10.48 -7.66
C GLY A 548 19.95 8.99 -7.53
N ALA A 549 20.79 8.23 -6.82
CA ALA A 549 20.50 6.86 -6.42
C ALA A 549 19.81 6.87 -5.05
N PRO A 550 18.85 5.97 -4.80
CA PRO A 550 18.25 5.85 -3.49
C PRO A 550 19.28 5.37 -2.46
N ASP A 551 19.06 5.74 -1.20
CA ASP A 551 19.82 5.37 -0.01
C ASP A 551 21.29 5.82 -0.05
N ASP A 552 21.60 6.96 -0.66
CA ASP A 552 22.98 7.45 -0.77
C ASP A 552 23.47 8.21 0.49
N ASP A 553 24.74 7.96 0.84
CA ASP A 553 25.32 8.51 2.07
C ASP A 553 25.46 10.03 2.00
N THR A 554 25.06 10.73 3.07
CA THR A 554 25.33 12.16 3.22
C THR A 554 26.80 12.39 3.59
N THR A 555 27.56 13.04 2.72
CA THR A 555 28.95 13.45 2.94
C THR A 555 29.03 14.93 3.30
N THR A 556 29.44 15.22 4.52
CA THR A 556 29.72 16.60 4.97
C THR A 556 31.21 16.89 4.82
N THR A 557 31.59 17.79 3.92
CA THR A 557 32.97 18.27 3.79
C THR A 557 33.28 19.31 4.87
N LEU A 558 34.42 19.14 5.54
CA LEU A 558 34.93 20.07 6.54
C LEU A 558 35.87 21.08 5.87
N PRO A 559 35.80 22.38 6.21
CA PRO A 559 36.68 23.40 5.66
C PRO A 559 38.03 23.41 6.41
N VAL A 560 38.74 22.28 6.38
CA VAL A 560 40.03 22.07 7.05
C VAL A 560 41.12 22.87 6.33
N GLU A 561 41.94 23.60 7.08
CA GLU A 561 43.11 24.30 6.56
C GLU A 561 44.40 23.75 7.22
N ASP A 562 45.36 23.36 6.39
CA ASP A 562 46.63 22.77 6.83
C ASP A 562 47.76 23.82 6.81
N SER A 563 48.47 23.99 7.91
CA SER A 563 49.55 24.97 8.05
C SER A 563 50.54 24.56 9.14
N ILE A 564 51.81 24.94 8.96
CA ILE A 564 52.87 24.80 9.96
C ILE A 564 53.66 26.11 10.01
N SER A 565 54.25 26.42 11.17
CA SER A 565 55.16 27.55 11.37
C SER A 565 56.53 27.05 11.82
N LEU A 566 57.61 27.66 11.34
CA LEU A 566 59.00 27.38 11.71
C LEU A 566 59.67 28.64 12.25
N THR A 567 60.07 28.62 13.52
CA THR A 567 60.96 29.62 14.11
C THR A 567 62.40 29.11 14.14
N LYS A 568 63.35 29.97 13.79
CA LYS A 568 64.78 29.68 13.81
C LYS A 568 65.55 30.77 14.53
N THR A 569 66.26 30.39 15.59
CA THR A 569 67.14 31.30 16.33
C THR A 569 68.57 30.82 16.27
N ALA A 570 69.53 31.74 16.44
CA ALA A 570 70.94 31.45 16.37
C ALA A 570 71.71 32.03 17.55
N LEU A 571 72.70 31.29 18.04
CA LEU A 571 73.60 31.71 19.11
C LEU A 571 75.07 31.47 18.72
N TYR A 572 75.82 32.56 18.54
CA TYR A 572 77.28 32.51 18.36
C TYR A 572 77.99 32.10 19.65
N THR A 573 79.01 31.26 19.53
CA THR A 573 79.91 30.85 20.61
C THR A 573 81.36 30.90 20.11
N ASP A 574 82.13 31.82 20.68
CA ASP A 574 83.60 31.83 20.64
C ASP A 574 84.11 30.63 21.45
N VAL A 575 84.68 29.66 20.75
CA VAL A 575 85.08 28.36 21.34
C VAL A 575 86.41 28.46 22.05
N ASN A 576 87.30 29.36 21.62
CA ASN A 576 88.66 29.47 22.16
C ASN A 576 88.80 30.61 23.20
N GLY A 577 87.85 31.54 23.25
CA GLY A 577 87.76 32.63 24.21
C GLY A 577 88.74 33.78 23.95
N ASP A 578 89.24 33.94 22.72
CA ASP A 578 90.16 35.02 22.36
C ASP A 578 89.45 36.32 21.93
N GLY A 579 88.12 36.30 21.81
CA GLY A 579 87.32 37.48 21.52
C GLY A 579 87.31 37.89 20.05
N ILE A 580 87.86 37.07 19.16
CA ILE A 580 87.77 37.22 17.71
C ILE A 580 87.04 36.00 17.09
N VAL A 581 86.47 36.19 15.92
CA VAL A 581 85.77 35.19 15.12
C VAL A 581 86.80 34.33 14.43
N ASN A 582 86.74 33.03 14.69
CA ASN A 582 87.69 32.07 14.17
C ASN A 582 87.03 30.93 13.41
N ILE A 583 87.84 30.32 12.53
CA ILE A 583 87.48 29.04 11.92
C ILE A 583 87.34 28.01 13.05
N GLY A 584 86.16 27.43 13.18
CA GLY A 584 85.85 26.44 14.21
C GLY A 584 85.12 26.99 15.43
N ASP A 585 84.91 28.31 15.54
CA ASP A 585 83.83 28.83 16.37
C ASP A 585 82.49 28.32 15.87
N THR A 586 81.46 28.39 16.71
CA THR A 586 80.20 27.71 16.40
C THR A 586 79.00 28.61 16.51
N VAL A 587 78.01 28.39 15.64
CA VAL A 587 76.66 28.92 15.78
C VAL A 587 75.73 27.75 16.10
N THR A 588 75.01 27.84 17.21
CA THR A 588 73.94 26.88 17.53
C THR A 588 72.63 27.42 16.97
N TYR A 589 72.00 26.66 16.08
CA TYR A 589 70.67 26.94 15.56
C TYR A 589 69.63 26.10 16.30
N ASP A 590 68.64 26.77 16.87
CA ASP A 590 67.47 26.16 17.50
C ASP A 590 66.25 26.35 16.58
N PHE A 591 65.56 25.26 16.28
CA PHE A 591 64.37 25.22 15.45
C PHE A 591 63.15 24.82 16.29
N GLU A 592 62.07 25.57 16.15
CA GLU A 592 60.77 25.32 16.77
C GLU A 592 59.73 25.27 15.66
N VAL A 593 58.99 24.17 15.59
CA VAL A 593 57.92 23.98 14.59
C VAL A 593 56.60 23.81 15.33
N ILE A 594 55.57 24.55 14.91
CA ILE A 594 54.21 24.46 15.44
C ILE A 594 53.28 24.08 14.30
N ASN A 595 52.39 23.11 14.52
CA ASN A 595 51.25 22.89 13.62
C ASN A 595 50.19 23.96 13.92
N THR A 596 50.00 24.89 12.99
CA THR A 596 49.06 26.02 13.08
C THR A 596 47.74 25.74 12.38
N GLY A 597 47.63 24.63 11.63
CA GLY A 597 46.42 24.19 10.97
C GLY A 597 45.52 23.27 11.81
N ASP A 598 44.49 22.75 11.14
CA ASP A 598 43.38 21.98 11.72
C ASP A 598 43.63 20.47 11.78
N ALA A 599 44.41 19.92 10.85
CA ALA A 599 44.69 18.49 10.76
C ALA A 599 46.05 18.11 11.34
N THR A 600 46.21 16.84 11.70
CA THR A 600 47.51 16.30 12.14
C THR A 600 48.52 16.27 10.99
N ILE A 601 49.69 16.90 11.17
CA ILE A 601 50.78 16.87 10.18
C ILE A 601 51.82 15.83 10.59
N ASP A 602 52.24 14.97 9.66
CA ASP A 602 53.24 13.93 9.88
C ASP A 602 54.52 14.13 9.04
N SER A 603 55.48 13.22 9.24
CA SER A 603 56.72 13.16 8.46
C SER A 603 57.53 14.47 8.45
N ILE A 604 57.46 15.24 9.54
CA ILE A 604 58.01 16.60 9.58
C ILE A 604 59.53 16.59 9.62
N VAL A 605 60.13 17.28 8.65
CA VAL A 605 61.59 17.40 8.49
C VAL A 605 62.00 18.83 8.11
N ILE A 606 63.22 19.20 8.50
CA ILE A 606 63.80 20.53 8.21
C ILE A 606 64.98 20.39 7.25
N ASP A 607 64.99 21.21 6.20
CA ASP A 607 66.09 21.38 5.26
C ASP A 607 66.73 22.77 5.46
N ASP A 608 68.06 22.83 5.48
CA ASP A 608 68.82 24.09 5.55
C ASP A 608 70.06 23.99 4.65
N ALA A 609 69.99 24.70 3.53
CA ALA A 609 71.02 24.66 2.51
C ALA A 609 72.32 25.35 2.92
N VAL A 610 72.26 26.38 3.79
CA VAL A 610 73.43 27.19 4.18
C VAL A 610 74.33 26.37 5.09
N ILE A 611 73.74 25.66 6.06
CA ILE A 611 74.50 24.79 6.99
C ILE A 611 74.62 23.34 6.49
N GLY A 612 74.10 23.03 5.30
CA GLY A 612 74.23 21.73 4.64
C GLY A 612 73.44 20.61 5.29
N VAL A 613 72.32 20.95 5.93
CA VAL A 613 71.41 20.01 6.59
C VAL A 613 70.29 19.64 5.61
N ALA A 614 70.01 18.34 5.51
CA ALA A 614 68.90 17.83 4.75
C ALA A 614 68.14 16.79 5.57
N ALA A 615 66.81 16.89 5.56
CA ALA A 615 65.88 16.05 6.29
C ALA A 615 66.24 15.88 7.78
N LEU A 616 66.49 17.00 8.47
CA LEU A 616 66.68 17.00 9.92
C LEU A 616 65.36 16.59 10.58
N ALA A 617 65.39 15.49 11.32
CA ALA A 617 64.23 14.99 12.02
C ALA A 617 63.81 15.94 13.15
N LEU A 618 62.53 16.28 13.18
CA LEU A 618 61.90 17.00 14.27
C LEU A 618 61.58 16.04 15.43
N THR A 619 61.52 16.54 16.66
CA THR A 619 61.04 15.75 17.81
C THR A 619 59.91 16.48 18.55
N PRO A 620 58.67 15.94 18.56
CA PRO A 620 58.18 14.86 17.69
C PRO A 620 58.08 15.30 16.21
N ASP A 621 58.03 14.33 15.28
CA ASP A 621 57.88 14.50 13.83
C ASP A 621 56.44 14.34 13.33
N THR A 622 55.49 14.18 14.25
CA THR A 622 54.05 14.23 14.01
C THR A 622 53.43 15.18 15.01
N LEU A 623 52.73 16.19 14.53
CA LEU A 623 52.14 17.25 15.32
C LEU A 623 50.63 17.30 15.10
N ALA A 624 49.88 17.05 16.18
CA ALA A 624 48.47 17.42 16.23
C ALA A 624 48.33 18.96 16.17
N PRO A 625 47.13 19.49 15.86
CA PRO A 625 46.87 20.93 15.86
C PRO A 625 47.36 21.62 17.15
N GLY A 626 48.09 22.72 17.00
CA GLY A 626 48.70 23.49 18.09
C GLY A 626 49.86 22.80 18.82
N ALA A 627 50.25 21.58 18.43
CA ALA A 627 51.41 20.90 19.02
C ALA A 627 52.72 21.45 18.45
N MET A 628 53.79 21.27 19.23
CA MET A 628 55.12 21.79 18.94
C MET A 628 56.15 20.67 18.87
N GLY A 629 57.07 20.76 17.91
CA GLY A 629 58.29 19.97 17.84
C GLY A 629 59.53 20.85 17.77
N THR A 630 60.69 20.29 18.13
CA THR A 630 61.96 21.04 18.16
C THR A 630 63.09 20.24 17.53
N ALA A 631 64.09 20.95 17.01
CA ALA A 631 65.36 20.39 16.53
C ALA A 631 66.51 21.38 16.78
N GLN A 632 67.75 20.88 16.84
CA GLN A 632 68.94 21.72 17.07
C GLN A 632 70.10 21.26 16.18
N VAL A 633 70.86 22.22 15.65
CA VAL A 633 72.08 21.97 14.86
C VAL A 633 73.20 22.91 15.32
N ILE A 634 74.42 22.37 15.44
CA ILE A 634 75.63 23.17 15.70
C ILE A 634 76.42 23.28 14.39
N TYR A 635 76.56 24.50 13.89
CA TYR A 635 77.30 24.81 12.66
C TYR A 635 78.67 25.40 13.00
N PRO A 636 79.79 24.76 12.59
CA PRO A 636 81.11 25.34 12.73
C PRO A 636 81.37 26.41 11.66
N ILE A 637 81.75 27.60 12.07
CA ILE A 637 82.10 28.72 11.20
C ILE A 637 83.28 28.34 10.30
N THR A 638 83.10 28.57 9.01
CA THR A 638 84.08 28.25 7.97
C THR A 638 84.85 29.50 7.53
N ALA A 639 85.94 29.29 6.79
CA ALA A 639 86.68 30.39 6.17
C ALA A 639 85.86 31.18 5.14
N LEU A 640 84.82 30.57 4.55
CA LEU A 640 83.96 31.25 3.59
C LEU A 640 82.99 32.21 4.31
N ASP A 641 82.49 31.80 5.47
CA ASP A 641 81.58 32.61 6.30
C ASP A 641 82.31 33.87 6.81
N ILE A 642 83.53 33.70 7.33
CA ILE A 642 84.38 34.82 7.78
C ILE A 642 84.69 35.76 6.61
N ALA A 643 84.95 35.23 5.42
CA ALA A 643 85.21 36.05 4.23
C ALA A 643 83.95 36.77 3.72
N ALA A 644 82.76 36.23 3.99
CA ALA A 644 81.49 36.88 3.68
C ALA A 644 81.12 37.97 4.70
N GLY A 645 81.70 37.91 5.91
CA GLY A 645 81.45 38.87 6.99
C GLY A 645 80.11 38.66 7.71
N GLN A 646 79.29 37.69 7.28
CA GLN A 646 78.06 37.29 7.94
C GLN A 646 77.66 35.87 7.55
N ILE A 647 76.78 35.27 8.34
CA ILE A 647 75.99 34.10 7.95
C ILE A 647 74.53 34.54 7.82
N ASP A 648 74.03 34.56 6.59
CA ASP A 648 72.62 34.83 6.26
C ASP A 648 71.91 33.49 6.04
N ASN A 649 71.06 33.07 6.98
CA ASN A 649 70.54 31.70 7.01
C ASN A 649 69.01 31.63 7.07
N SER A 650 68.42 30.76 6.25
CA SER A 650 67.00 30.42 6.24
C SER A 650 66.86 28.91 6.06
N ALA A 651 65.89 28.32 6.75
CA ALA A 651 65.55 26.91 6.63
C ALA A 651 64.12 26.76 6.13
N THR A 652 63.79 25.60 5.60
CA THR A 652 62.43 25.22 5.22
C THR A 652 62.02 23.99 6.00
N VAL A 653 60.83 24.01 6.58
CA VAL A 653 60.19 22.80 7.14
C VAL A 653 59.22 22.25 6.11
N THR A 654 59.11 20.93 6.04
CA THR A 654 58.11 20.21 5.26
C THR A 654 57.52 19.09 6.09
N GLY A 655 56.24 18.81 5.90
CA GLY A 655 55.51 17.66 6.43
C GLY A 655 54.37 17.29 5.49
N ASP A 656 53.59 16.27 5.83
CA ASP A 656 52.45 15.82 5.05
C ASP A 656 51.16 15.88 5.90
N ASP A 657 50.07 16.39 5.30
CA ASP A 657 48.73 16.29 5.89
C ASP A 657 48.21 14.83 5.88
N PRO A 658 47.07 14.51 6.51
CA PRO A 658 46.54 13.14 6.51
C PRO A 658 46.12 12.61 5.13
N GLN A 659 45.97 13.48 4.14
CA GLN A 659 45.70 13.13 2.74
C GLN A 659 47.01 12.94 1.93
N ASN A 660 48.18 13.09 2.55
CA ASN A 660 49.52 13.11 1.96
C ASN A 660 49.77 14.28 0.99
N ASN A 661 49.14 15.43 1.21
CA ASN A 661 49.56 16.66 0.56
C ASN A 661 50.66 17.31 1.39
N PRO A 662 51.71 17.85 0.74
CA PRO A 662 52.81 18.46 1.44
C PRO A 662 52.40 19.82 2.02
N VAL A 663 52.77 20.05 3.28
CA VAL A 663 52.68 21.33 3.99
C VAL A 663 54.11 21.82 4.24
N SER A 664 54.35 23.10 4.04
CA SER A 664 55.71 23.66 4.14
C SER A 664 55.69 25.06 4.67
N ASP A 665 56.77 25.44 5.34
CA ASP A 665 57.00 26.81 5.79
C ASP A 665 58.49 27.18 5.71
N THR A 666 58.77 28.48 5.63
CA THR A 666 60.12 29.04 5.68
C THR A 666 60.37 29.65 7.06
N SER A 667 61.60 29.51 7.56
CA SER A 667 61.90 29.91 8.93
C SER A 667 61.79 31.42 9.14
N ASP A 668 61.20 31.83 10.26
CA ASP A 668 61.27 33.16 10.84
C ASP A 668 62.46 33.35 11.79
N ASP A 669 63.06 34.53 11.83
CA ASP A 669 63.91 35.00 12.93
C ASP A 669 63.09 35.92 13.84
N PRO A 670 62.67 35.45 15.03
CA PRO A 670 61.79 36.21 15.92
C PRO A 670 62.47 37.45 16.53
N THR A 671 63.77 37.64 16.27
CA THR A 671 64.52 38.83 16.68
C THR A 671 64.63 39.89 15.59
N ASP A 672 64.28 39.56 14.35
CA ASP A 672 64.11 40.53 13.28
C ASP A 672 62.72 41.19 13.39
N GLY A 673 62.68 42.51 13.25
CA GLY A 673 61.45 43.29 13.28
C GLY A 673 60.84 43.52 11.89
N ALA A 674 61.50 43.08 10.82
CA ALA A 674 61.07 43.32 9.44
C ALA A 674 59.73 42.64 9.12
N ASN A 675 59.48 41.46 9.72
CA ASN A 675 58.31 40.61 9.54
C ASN A 675 57.94 40.44 8.07
N ILE A 676 58.91 40.04 7.25
CA ILE A 676 58.72 39.91 5.80
C ILE A 676 58.02 38.57 5.53
N ASP A 677 56.85 38.61 4.91
CA ASP A 677 56.09 37.43 4.47
C ASP A 677 55.99 37.41 2.92
N PRO A 678 56.93 36.76 2.21
CA PRO A 678 56.91 36.63 0.76
C PRO A 678 55.90 35.60 0.22
N ASN A 679 55.57 34.57 0.99
CA ASN A 679 54.73 33.45 0.54
C ASN A 679 53.23 33.71 0.78
N GLY A 680 52.89 34.65 1.66
CA GLY A 680 51.55 35.11 1.99
C GLY A 680 50.77 34.14 2.88
N ASP A 681 51.44 33.24 3.60
CA ASP A 681 50.78 32.27 4.49
C ASP A 681 50.40 32.85 5.86
N GLY A 682 50.80 34.10 6.14
CA GLY A 682 50.44 34.82 7.35
C GLY A 682 51.51 34.78 8.44
N GLU A 683 52.58 34.01 8.25
CA GLU A 683 53.76 33.98 9.12
C GLU A 683 54.94 34.73 8.47
N PRO A 684 55.83 35.37 9.24
CA PRO A 684 57.02 35.98 8.68
C PRO A 684 58.12 34.95 8.32
N ASP A 685 58.86 35.22 7.24
CA ASP A 685 59.95 34.40 6.70
C ASP A 685 61.31 35.12 6.84
N ASP A 686 61.56 35.81 7.97
CA ASP A 686 62.78 36.60 8.15
C ASP A 686 64.01 35.69 8.30
N ARG A 687 65.13 36.10 7.67
CA ARG A 687 66.36 35.32 7.71
C ARG A 687 67.09 35.52 9.03
N THR A 688 67.61 34.43 9.59
CA THR A 688 68.49 34.48 10.76
C THR A 688 69.89 34.91 10.36
N VAL A 689 70.26 36.16 10.67
CA VAL A 689 71.56 36.75 10.32
C VAL A 689 72.50 36.79 11.52
N ILE A 690 73.69 36.21 11.38
CA ILE A 690 74.80 36.37 12.32
C ILE A 690 75.89 37.24 11.68
N ASP A 691 76.15 38.41 12.27
CA ASP A 691 77.26 39.28 11.87
C ASP A 691 78.59 38.69 12.34
N LEU A 692 79.54 38.59 11.41
CA LEU A 692 80.91 38.12 11.63
C LEU A 692 81.93 39.21 11.26
N SER A 693 81.51 40.48 11.24
CA SER A 693 82.36 41.62 10.91
C SER A 693 83.42 41.86 11.99
N GLU A 694 84.67 41.84 11.56
CA GLU A 694 85.87 42.01 12.37
C GLU A 694 86.78 43.07 11.72
N PRO A 695 86.49 44.35 11.96
CA PRO A 695 87.37 45.41 11.48
C PRO A 695 88.67 45.42 12.28
N ASN A 696 89.81 45.35 11.59
CA ASN A 696 91.13 45.47 12.19
C ASN A 696 92.10 46.22 11.24
N LEU A 697 93.06 46.95 11.80
CA LEU A 697 94.10 47.66 11.07
C LEU A 697 95.47 47.15 11.50
N ALA A 698 96.48 47.43 10.68
CA ALA A 698 97.87 47.41 11.11
C ALA A 698 98.56 48.67 10.59
N PHE A 699 99.32 49.37 11.42
CA PHE A 699 99.76 50.74 11.15
C PHE A 699 101.25 50.89 11.38
N ALA A 700 102.00 51.13 10.30
CA ALA A 700 103.44 51.32 10.36
C ALA A 700 103.84 52.77 10.04
N LYS A 701 104.85 53.27 10.76
CA LYS A 701 105.42 54.60 10.59
C LYS A 701 106.95 54.54 10.53
N ALA A 702 107.47 54.84 9.35
CA ALA A 702 108.90 54.90 9.11
C ALA A 702 109.35 56.34 8.91
N ASP A 703 110.52 56.71 9.42
CA ASP A 703 111.12 58.02 9.21
C ASP A 703 112.28 57.97 8.20
N SER A 704 112.66 59.13 7.67
CA SER A 704 113.86 59.27 6.85
C SER A 704 114.41 60.68 6.92
N TYR A 705 115.72 60.80 7.16
CA TYR A 705 116.39 62.07 7.36
C TYR A 705 116.93 62.67 6.07
N THR A 706 116.76 63.98 5.92
CA THR A 706 117.37 64.80 4.88
C THR A 706 118.11 65.99 5.50
N ASP A 707 119.43 66.04 5.31
CA ASP A 707 120.27 67.21 5.58
C ASP A 707 119.95 68.32 4.57
N THR A 708 119.14 69.30 4.98
CA THR A 708 118.64 70.35 4.08
C THR A 708 119.73 71.34 3.70
N ASN A 709 120.73 71.51 4.57
CA ASN A 709 121.75 72.54 4.43
C ASN A 709 123.10 72.00 3.90
N GLY A 710 123.27 70.67 3.87
CA GLY A 710 124.39 69.95 3.29
C GLY A 710 125.69 69.99 4.11
N ASN A 711 125.60 70.25 5.41
CA ASN A 711 126.78 70.35 6.30
C ASN A 711 127.22 69.01 6.90
N GLY A 712 126.45 67.93 6.71
CA GLY A 712 126.76 66.58 7.16
C GLY A 712 126.57 66.33 8.66
N VAL A 713 125.82 67.18 9.36
CA VAL A 713 125.43 66.99 10.77
C VAL A 713 123.93 67.22 10.93
N VAL A 714 123.29 66.52 11.87
CA VAL A 714 121.87 66.72 12.20
C VAL A 714 121.72 68.03 12.96
N ASP A 715 121.12 69.03 12.33
CA ASP A 715 120.93 70.37 12.90
C ASP A 715 119.46 70.83 12.83
N ALA A 716 119.14 71.85 13.63
CA ALA A 716 117.84 72.50 13.56
C ALA A 716 117.61 73.12 12.17
N GLY A 717 116.52 72.75 11.52
CA GLY A 717 116.19 73.11 10.13
C GLY A 717 116.33 71.97 9.11
N ASP A 718 116.92 70.83 9.49
CA ASP A 718 116.86 69.60 8.70
C ASP A 718 115.46 68.97 8.74
N MET A 719 115.18 68.03 7.84
CA MET A 719 113.84 67.47 7.66
C MET A 719 113.81 65.96 7.91
N LEU A 720 112.83 65.51 8.70
CA LEU A 720 112.38 64.13 8.75
C LEU A 720 111.15 63.97 7.86
N THR A 721 111.20 63.00 6.95
CA THR A 721 110.03 62.59 6.17
C THR A 721 109.48 61.31 6.78
N TYR A 722 108.28 61.38 7.36
CA TYR A 722 107.54 60.23 7.85
C TYR A 722 106.70 59.64 6.73
N THR A 723 106.82 58.33 6.54
CA THR A 723 105.99 57.51 5.66
C THR A 723 105.10 56.63 6.51
N PHE A 724 103.81 56.79 6.34
CA PHE A 724 102.76 56.05 7.02
C PHE A 724 102.24 54.95 6.09
N THR A 725 102.14 53.72 6.58
CA THR A 725 101.59 52.56 5.87
C THR A 725 100.49 51.96 6.71
N VAL A 726 99.26 51.95 6.20
CA VAL A 726 98.08 51.39 6.89
C VAL A 726 97.64 50.17 6.10
N THR A 727 97.47 49.04 6.77
CA THR A 727 96.94 47.80 6.19
C THR A 727 95.61 47.48 6.83
N ASN A 728 94.60 47.11 6.05
CA ASN A 728 93.38 46.54 6.61
C ASN A 728 93.62 45.03 6.84
N THR A 729 93.81 44.63 8.10
CA THR A 729 94.06 43.24 8.53
C THR A 729 92.76 42.50 8.86
N GLY A 730 91.66 43.22 9.07
CA GLY A 730 90.32 42.66 9.31
C GLY A 730 89.63 42.13 8.06
N ASN A 731 88.38 41.65 8.23
CA ASN A 731 87.54 41.14 7.15
C ASN A 731 86.49 42.15 6.63
N THR A 732 86.37 43.32 7.27
CA THR A 732 85.42 44.37 6.87
C THR A 732 86.10 45.48 6.06
N VAL A 733 85.37 46.14 5.16
CA VAL A 733 85.88 47.34 4.47
C VAL A 733 86.04 48.48 5.48
N VAL A 734 87.19 49.15 5.46
CA VAL A 734 87.46 50.34 6.28
C VAL A 734 87.55 51.57 5.38
N SER A 735 86.82 52.62 5.72
CA SER A 735 86.68 53.85 4.93
C SER A 735 87.06 55.09 5.74
N ASN A 736 87.16 56.25 5.07
CA ASN A 736 87.49 57.53 5.69
C ASN A 736 88.78 57.51 6.55
N LEU A 737 89.78 56.74 6.12
CA LEU A 737 91.02 56.56 6.86
C LEU A 737 91.79 57.89 7.00
N THR A 738 92.05 58.26 8.25
CA THR A 738 92.80 59.47 8.60
C THR A 738 93.83 59.19 9.67
N ILE A 739 94.92 59.97 9.66
CA ILE A 739 96.02 59.87 10.62
C ILE A 739 96.14 61.17 11.42
N ASP A 740 96.19 61.02 12.74
CA ASP A 740 96.52 62.07 13.70
C ASP A 740 97.90 61.82 14.29
N ASP A 741 98.79 62.82 14.20
CA ASP A 741 100.13 62.78 14.80
C ASP A 741 100.39 64.10 15.54
N THR A 742 100.39 63.99 16.86
CA THR A 742 100.51 65.15 17.75
C THR A 742 101.91 65.75 17.78
N VAL A 743 102.96 64.94 17.56
CA VAL A 743 104.37 65.39 17.66
C VAL A 743 104.72 66.24 16.45
N ILE A 744 104.27 65.85 15.26
CA ILE A 744 104.51 66.62 14.03
C ILE A 744 103.39 67.63 13.74
N GLY A 745 102.35 67.69 14.59
CA GLY A 745 101.26 68.66 14.52
C GLY A 745 100.31 68.42 13.34
N VAL A 746 100.14 67.16 12.94
CA VAL A 746 99.26 66.74 11.85
C VAL A 746 97.95 66.23 12.44
N SER A 747 96.84 66.65 11.83
CA SER A 747 95.51 66.14 12.16
C SER A 747 94.71 65.86 10.90
N ASN A 748 93.97 64.75 10.88
CA ASN A 748 93.15 64.27 9.76
C ASN A 748 93.94 64.15 8.44
N LEU A 749 95.17 63.64 8.49
CA LEU A 749 95.95 63.39 7.28
C LEU A 749 95.29 62.25 6.49
N PRO A 750 94.80 62.47 5.26
CA PRO A 750 94.10 61.44 4.51
C PRO A 750 95.08 60.35 4.05
N VAL A 751 94.67 59.10 4.23
CA VAL A 751 95.36 57.93 3.67
C VAL A 751 94.96 57.74 2.21
N THR A 752 95.91 57.32 1.35
CA THR A 752 95.63 57.01 -0.06
C THR A 752 95.90 55.52 -0.37
N PRO A 753 94.89 54.76 -0.82
CA PRO A 753 93.47 55.14 -0.95
C PRO A 753 92.79 55.36 0.42
N ALA A 754 91.70 56.15 0.44
CA ALA A 754 90.95 56.48 1.66
C ALA A 754 89.98 55.37 2.12
N THR A 755 89.86 54.32 1.31
CA THR A 755 89.07 53.12 1.59
C THR A 755 89.96 51.92 1.30
N LEU A 756 90.05 51.00 2.26
CA LEU A 756 90.79 49.75 2.17
C LEU A 756 89.83 48.58 2.32
N ASN A 757 89.71 47.78 1.26
CA ASN A 757 89.16 46.43 1.37
C ASN A 757 90.13 45.56 2.20
N PRO A 758 89.66 44.42 2.75
CA PRO A 758 90.52 43.46 3.44
C PRO A 758 91.82 43.15 2.69
N GLY A 759 92.95 43.22 3.39
CA GLY A 759 94.30 43.01 2.88
C GLY A 759 94.88 44.14 2.01
N GLN A 760 94.15 45.24 1.78
CA GLN A 760 94.68 46.39 1.04
C GLN A 760 95.54 47.29 1.92
N ILE A 761 96.47 47.99 1.26
CA ILE A 761 97.42 48.90 1.89
C ILE A 761 97.16 50.33 1.40
N GLY A 762 97.09 51.27 2.33
CA GLY A 762 97.06 52.70 2.11
C GLY A 762 98.33 53.37 2.63
N THR A 763 98.68 54.52 2.05
CA THR A 763 99.88 55.27 2.45
C THR A 763 99.60 56.76 2.61
N ALA A 764 100.39 57.42 3.47
CA ALA A 764 100.45 58.86 3.58
C ALA A 764 101.89 59.30 3.90
N THR A 765 102.24 60.55 3.59
CA THR A 765 103.55 61.11 3.93
C THR A 765 103.42 62.49 4.55
N SER A 766 104.21 62.78 5.58
CA SER A 766 104.32 64.11 6.16
C SER A 766 105.78 64.45 6.48
N MET A 767 106.08 65.74 6.59
CA MET A 767 107.43 66.23 6.85
C MET A 767 107.47 66.98 8.17
N TYR A 768 108.47 66.70 8.98
CA TYR A 768 108.76 67.39 10.24
C TYR A 768 110.10 68.11 10.15
N MET A 769 110.11 69.40 10.50
CA MET A 769 111.35 70.17 10.58
C MET A 769 111.96 69.97 11.97
N ILE A 770 113.17 69.43 12.02
CA ILE A 770 113.91 69.24 13.27
C ILE A 770 114.12 70.60 13.94
N THR A 771 113.71 70.72 15.19
CA THR A 771 113.86 71.93 15.99
C THR A 771 115.14 71.89 16.82
N GLN A 772 115.53 73.04 17.36
CA GLN A 772 116.67 73.08 18.28
C GLN A 772 116.39 72.30 19.58
N ALA A 773 115.13 72.12 19.97
CA ALA A 773 114.77 71.33 21.15
C ALA A 773 115.06 69.83 20.91
N ASP A 774 114.76 69.34 19.71
CA ASP A 774 114.97 67.94 19.33
C ASP A 774 116.47 67.59 19.27
N VAL A 775 117.27 68.46 18.65
CA VAL A 775 118.75 68.32 18.65
C VAL A 775 119.31 68.30 20.07
N ASN A 776 118.72 69.09 20.99
CA ASN A 776 119.13 69.09 22.39
C ASN A 776 118.67 67.84 23.16
N ALA A 777 117.54 67.24 22.79
CA ALA A 777 117.03 65.99 23.35
C ALA A 777 117.84 64.78 22.86
N GLY A 778 118.37 64.87 21.63
CA GLY A 778 119.20 63.85 21.00
C GLY A 778 118.40 62.75 20.29
N ASN A 779 117.07 62.86 20.24
CA ASN A 779 116.18 61.99 19.47
C ASN A 779 114.86 62.70 19.15
N VAL A 780 114.08 62.11 18.23
CA VAL A 780 112.65 62.42 18.04
C VAL A 780 111.86 61.11 18.18
N THR A 781 111.15 60.95 19.29
CA THR A 781 110.22 59.83 19.51
C THR A 781 108.82 60.23 19.07
N ASN A 782 108.20 59.47 18.17
CA ASN A 782 106.97 59.87 17.53
C ASN A 782 106.02 58.69 17.25
N SER A 783 104.78 58.75 17.76
CA SER A 783 103.70 57.79 17.47
C SER A 783 102.51 58.54 16.88
N ALA A 784 101.79 57.88 15.98
CA ALA A 784 100.58 58.38 15.34
C ALA A 784 99.42 57.41 15.58
N ILE A 785 98.19 57.89 15.40
CA ILE A 785 96.99 57.05 15.45
C ILE A 785 96.32 57.11 14.08
N VAL A 786 95.96 55.96 13.54
CA VAL A 786 95.05 55.87 12.40
C VAL A 786 93.64 55.60 12.90
N THR A 787 92.64 56.17 12.23
CA THR A 787 91.22 55.90 12.49
C THR A 787 90.48 55.73 11.18
N GLY A 788 89.56 54.78 11.13
CA GLY A 788 88.68 54.53 9.99
C GLY A 788 87.26 54.15 10.41
N ASP A 789 86.31 54.42 9.53
CA ASP A 789 84.90 54.07 9.69
C ASP A 789 84.62 52.71 9.04
N THR A 790 83.78 51.91 9.68
CA THR A 790 83.34 50.62 9.16
C THR A 790 81.84 50.40 9.43
N ILE A 791 81.24 49.49 8.69
CA ILE A 791 79.83 49.12 8.79
C ILE A 791 79.76 47.61 8.91
N ASP A 792 78.77 47.10 9.63
CA ASP A 792 78.49 45.67 9.64
C ASP A 792 77.93 45.22 8.28
N SER A 793 77.66 43.94 8.20
CA SER A 793 77.15 43.30 6.99
C SER A 793 75.74 43.78 6.60
N ASN A 794 74.96 44.29 7.57
CA ASN A 794 73.63 44.87 7.38
C ASN A 794 73.68 46.34 6.97
N GLY A 795 74.88 46.93 6.95
CA GLY A 795 75.12 48.32 6.60
C GLY A 795 74.97 49.30 7.76
N ASP A 796 74.85 48.80 8.99
CA ASP A 796 74.81 49.60 10.20
C ASP A 796 76.24 50.01 10.62
N PRO A 797 76.45 51.24 11.12
CA PRO A 797 77.78 51.71 11.49
C PRO A 797 78.32 50.99 12.73
N LEU A 798 79.48 50.36 12.57
CA LEU A 798 80.26 49.80 13.67
C LEU A 798 81.08 50.90 14.37
N PRO A 799 81.57 50.67 15.60
CA PRO A 799 82.56 51.55 16.22
C PRO A 799 83.76 51.79 15.28
N PRO A 800 84.31 53.01 15.22
CA PRO A 800 85.49 53.28 14.41
C PRO A 800 86.65 52.36 14.81
N VAL A 801 87.33 51.81 13.81
CA VAL A 801 88.56 51.03 14.02
C VAL A 801 89.74 51.98 14.11
N THR A 802 90.59 51.75 15.09
CA THR A 802 91.76 52.59 15.38
C THR A 802 92.96 51.73 15.68
N ASP A 803 94.13 52.25 15.36
CA ASP A 803 95.40 51.55 15.57
C ASP A 803 96.53 52.60 15.76
N VAL A 804 97.57 52.23 16.51
CA VAL A 804 98.71 53.06 16.91
C VAL A 804 99.95 52.63 16.14
N SER A 805 100.68 53.60 15.59
CA SER A 805 101.78 53.27 14.67
C SER A 805 102.96 52.52 15.30
N ASP A 806 103.41 51.46 14.64
CA ASP A 806 104.68 50.72 14.77
C ASP A 806 105.91 51.47 14.19
N ASP A 807 107.11 51.22 14.71
CA ASP A 807 108.39 51.49 14.06
C ASP A 807 108.93 50.21 13.36
N PRO A 808 108.84 50.10 12.02
CA PRO A 808 109.29 48.91 11.30
C PRO A 808 110.80 48.61 11.41
N ALA A 809 111.58 49.50 12.03
CA ALA A 809 113.00 49.34 12.27
C ALA A 809 113.35 48.93 13.72
N ASP A 810 112.41 48.97 14.67
CA ASP A 810 112.64 48.53 16.06
C ASP A 810 112.39 47.02 16.19
N PRO A 811 113.40 46.20 16.51
CA PRO A 811 113.21 44.75 16.64
C PRO A 811 112.49 44.33 17.95
N ALA A 812 112.01 45.29 18.75
CA ALA A 812 111.28 45.01 19.98
C ALA A 812 109.84 44.56 19.70
N ASP A 813 109.19 45.12 18.66
CA ASP A 813 107.87 44.76 18.13
C ASP A 813 106.87 44.39 19.24
N LEU A 814 106.53 45.36 20.10
CA LEU A 814 105.64 45.11 21.25
C LEU A 814 104.16 45.36 20.89
N ASP A 815 103.42 44.27 20.75
CA ASP A 815 101.95 44.22 20.64
C ASP A 815 101.30 44.39 22.03
N THR A 816 100.70 45.55 22.30
CA THR A 816 100.16 45.95 23.60
C THR A 816 98.66 45.82 23.72
N ASP A 817 97.92 45.87 22.62
CA ASP A 817 96.46 45.69 22.59
C ASP A 817 96.01 44.34 22.03
N MET A 818 96.95 43.48 21.60
CA MET A 818 96.77 42.11 21.16
C MET A 818 95.95 41.98 19.86
N ASP A 819 95.98 43.02 19.00
CA ASP A 819 95.31 43.00 17.70
C ASP A 819 96.16 42.36 16.58
N GLY A 820 97.42 42.04 16.88
CA GLY A 820 98.32 41.27 16.02
C GLY A 820 99.32 42.09 15.22
N ASP A 821 99.39 43.42 15.38
CA ASP A 821 100.58 44.20 15.05
C ASP A 821 101.26 44.80 16.29
N ALA A 822 102.22 45.71 16.10
CA ALA A 822 103.05 46.23 17.20
C ALA A 822 102.92 47.75 17.25
N GLU A 823 103.02 48.36 18.44
CA GLU A 823 102.71 49.80 18.60
C GLU A 823 103.89 50.59 19.18
N ASP A 824 105.12 50.20 18.84
CA ASP A 824 106.28 50.90 19.33
C ASP A 824 106.53 52.24 18.59
N PRO A 825 106.99 53.29 19.31
CA PRO A 825 107.08 54.61 18.72
C PRO A 825 108.33 54.76 17.84
N THR A 826 108.19 55.34 16.64
CA THR A 826 109.32 55.65 15.77
C THR A 826 110.34 56.56 16.45
N VAL A 827 111.62 56.16 16.50
CA VAL A 827 112.71 56.95 17.12
C VAL A 827 113.81 57.28 16.12
N PHE A 828 113.90 58.55 15.73
CA PHE A 828 115.05 59.10 15.00
C PHE A 828 116.20 59.54 15.92
#